data_AF-A0A450TTG5-F1
#
_entry.id   AF-A0A450TTG5-F1
#
_cell.length_a   1.000
_cell.length_b   1.000
_cell.length_c   1.000
_cell.angle_alpha   90.00
_cell.angle_beta   90.00
_cell.angle_gamma   90.00
#
_symmetry.space_group_name_H-M   'P 1'
#
loop_
_entity.id
_entity.type
_entity.pdbx_description
1 polymer ?
#
loop_
_entity_poly.entity_id
_entity_poly.type
_entity_poly.pdbx_seq_one_letter_code
_entity_poly.pdbx_strand_id
1 'polypeptide(L)'
;MRGIAEPARRREHVSALVHSQELNASQTVDGLKACAGDWRHGIAIENAITEAVKEILGESAPDLVGRGWLLNDTIWRCAEFSGLKPQDVVSHLMQGLAPRIESVSAGSLFELAEALTTFALEPEQAREVLTFGLDRLEPILEDNDGDGPWREALAPPDEVSHAIAHFLYALLASPEAKMRWRAAHAVRRICRFGETAIISALIELLPSEELPAFTDAELPLYALHARLYAMIALARAADENPEPLVSHIQVFVYYALEAEPHVLIRHFSAHAALALEKYRPGSIGPEIVHRLETVNVSPFPGEPQDYGLSERWSQQTDGRTDQFRYDYDFDRYWLGELSRIFDFPHPQVAKRAESWIIDRWGKSRGFGAWDQDPRALKNLYGGDFNSTHASHGSYPSIDRLAFYFSYHAMFCTAGELLAEFPRTIAYGEDQWRSWLSRHLLTRSDGKWLADRRDPEPLEARRWQREKEGWERRDEWRYSVLAEDLDQALGVNGKTTQQLAIRGRWSIKGGIGKETISISSAMATPDRSMALLRALQTADNPHEYKIPNDRDELEIDEPGFQLCGWIAIPNWGSTGLDEFDPFAGKIPWPGPKPGRRVRRLLKLVGDEDDRVWRLNGEPVMALRIWGDWREEDRYLNPAIRK
;
A
#
# COMPACT_ATOMS: atom_id res chain seq x y z
N MET A 1 -5.48 -37.99 -21.35
CA MET A 1 -5.13 -39.29 -20.73
C MET A 1 -5.60 -40.54 -21.48
N ARG A 2 -6.51 -40.48 -22.48
CA ARG A 2 -7.09 -41.68 -23.15
C ARG A 2 -6.14 -42.80 -23.62
N GLY A 3 -4.86 -42.52 -23.91
CA GLY A 3 -3.86 -43.51 -24.32
C GLY A 3 -2.77 -43.84 -23.29
N ILE A 4 -2.83 -43.29 -22.06
CA ILE A 4 -1.74 -43.41 -21.06
C ILE A 4 -1.78 -44.74 -20.30
N ALA A 5 -2.98 -45.33 -20.14
CA ALA A 5 -3.17 -46.60 -19.44
C ALA A 5 -4.15 -47.50 -20.21
N GLU A 6 -3.76 -48.76 -20.41
CA GLU A 6 -4.63 -49.80 -20.95
C GLU A 6 -5.88 -49.95 -20.08
N PRO A 7 -7.07 -50.25 -20.66
CA PRO A 7 -8.32 -50.38 -19.91
C PRO A 7 -8.24 -51.25 -18.66
N ALA A 8 -7.47 -52.35 -18.71
CA ALA A 8 -7.27 -53.28 -17.60
C ALA A 8 -6.48 -52.68 -16.41
N ARG A 9 -5.64 -51.66 -16.66
CA ARG A 9 -4.76 -51.04 -15.64
C ARG A 9 -5.24 -49.68 -15.14
N ARG A 10 -6.36 -49.18 -15.65
CA ARG A 10 -6.91 -47.86 -15.26
C ARG A 10 -7.23 -47.77 -13.77
N ARG A 11 -7.69 -48.85 -13.15
CA ARG A 11 -7.93 -48.90 -11.69
C ARG A 11 -6.63 -48.82 -10.88
N GLU A 12 -5.59 -49.54 -11.31
CA GLU A 12 -4.26 -49.45 -10.70
C GLU A 12 -3.71 -48.02 -10.83
N HIS A 13 -3.92 -47.36 -11.96
CA HIS A 13 -3.49 -45.97 -12.17
C HIS A 13 -4.19 -45.00 -11.21
N VAL A 14 -5.51 -45.10 -11.03
CA VAL A 14 -6.25 -44.27 -10.07
C VAL A 14 -5.72 -44.46 -8.65
N SER A 15 -5.44 -45.70 -8.23
CA SER A 15 -4.84 -45.98 -6.92
C SER A 15 -3.41 -45.43 -6.82
N ALA A 16 -2.59 -45.57 -7.86
CA ALA A 16 -1.22 -45.07 -7.89
C ALA A 16 -1.13 -43.54 -7.78
N LEU A 17 -2.12 -42.80 -8.29
CA LEU A 17 -2.18 -41.35 -8.13
C LEU A 17 -2.31 -40.94 -6.65
N VAL A 18 -3.15 -41.63 -5.87
CA VAL A 18 -3.36 -41.35 -4.45
C VAL A 18 -2.12 -41.68 -3.62
N HIS A 19 -1.43 -42.75 -3.97
CA HIS A 19 -0.26 -43.26 -3.23
C HIS A 19 1.08 -42.67 -3.72
N SER A 20 1.05 -41.74 -4.67
CA SER A 20 2.26 -41.15 -5.22
C SER A 20 2.91 -40.20 -4.21
N GLN A 21 4.20 -40.42 -3.91
CA GLN A 21 4.98 -39.49 -3.09
C GLN A 21 5.49 -38.27 -3.88
N GLU A 22 5.34 -38.27 -5.21
CA GLU A 22 5.79 -37.17 -6.07
C GLU A 22 4.70 -36.11 -6.30
N LEU A 23 3.44 -36.42 -5.98
CA LEU A 23 2.29 -35.54 -6.20
C LEU A 23 1.81 -34.94 -4.87
N ASN A 24 1.51 -33.63 -4.87
CA ASN A 24 0.77 -33.01 -3.78
C ASN A 24 -0.74 -33.21 -3.93
N ALA A 25 -1.53 -32.91 -2.88
CA ALA A 25 -2.95 -33.22 -2.87
C ALA A 25 -3.73 -32.54 -4.02
N SER A 26 -3.38 -31.31 -4.38
CA SER A 26 -3.99 -30.61 -5.52
C SER A 26 -3.70 -31.31 -6.85
N GLN A 27 -2.45 -31.73 -7.08
CA GLN A 27 -2.05 -32.44 -8.29
C GLN A 27 -2.75 -33.81 -8.38
N THR A 28 -2.91 -34.49 -7.25
CA THR A 28 -3.65 -35.75 -7.17
C THR A 28 -5.12 -35.54 -7.51
N VAL A 29 -5.78 -34.50 -6.97
CA VAL A 29 -7.17 -34.15 -7.31
C VAL A 29 -7.31 -33.78 -8.79
N ASP A 30 -6.37 -33.02 -9.36
CA ASP A 30 -6.32 -32.71 -10.80
C ASP A 30 -6.21 -33.98 -11.65
N GLY A 31 -5.33 -34.91 -11.24
CA GLY A 31 -5.15 -36.21 -11.88
C GLY A 31 -6.42 -37.07 -11.86
N LEU A 32 -7.06 -37.18 -10.69
CA LEU A 32 -8.31 -37.92 -10.52
C LEU A 32 -9.44 -37.32 -11.38
N LYS A 33 -9.56 -35.99 -11.44
CA LYS A 33 -10.52 -35.30 -12.32
C LYS A 33 -10.28 -35.64 -13.80
N ALA A 34 -9.02 -35.65 -14.24
CA ALA A 34 -8.69 -35.99 -15.61
C ALA A 34 -8.95 -37.49 -15.92
N CYS A 35 -8.72 -38.40 -14.97
CA CYS A 35 -9.13 -39.81 -15.09
C CYS A 35 -10.65 -39.93 -15.21
N ALA A 36 -11.41 -39.20 -14.40
CA ALA A 36 -12.87 -39.18 -14.46
C ALA A 36 -13.37 -38.67 -15.82
N GLY A 37 -12.79 -37.60 -16.36
CA GLY A 37 -13.18 -37.05 -17.65
C GLY A 37 -12.91 -38.00 -18.83
N ASP A 38 -11.80 -38.75 -18.78
CA ASP A 38 -11.40 -39.62 -19.89
C ASP A 38 -11.92 -41.06 -19.80
N TRP A 39 -12.22 -41.57 -18.61
CA TRP A 39 -12.49 -43.00 -18.38
C TRP A 39 -13.84 -43.33 -17.74
N ARG A 40 -14.76 -42.36 -17.58
CA ARG A 40 -16.07 -42.50 -16.89
C ARG A 40 -17.02 -43.58 -17.43
N HIS A 41 -16.72 -44.21 -18.56
CA HIS A 41 -17.64 -45.15 -19.22
C HIS A 41 -17.79 -46.52 -18.51
N GLY A 42 -17.15 -46.75 -17.35
CA GLY A 42 -17.24 -48.01 -16.61
C GLY A 42 -17.44 -47.82 -15.10
N ILE A 43 -18.49 -48.43 -14.55
CA ILE A 43 -18.87 -48.38 -13.13
C ILE A 43 -17.70 -48.73 -12.18
N ALA A 44 -16.84 -49.68 -12.58
CA ALA A 44 -15.67 -50.07 -11.79
C ALA A 44 -14.64 -48.93 -11.63
N ILE A 45 -14.52 -48.05 -12.63
CA ILE A 45 -13.63 -46.88 -12.59
C ILE A 45 -14.29 -45.75 -11.81
N GLU A 46 -15.60 -45.54 -11.97
CA GLU A 46 -16.34 -44.55 -11.17
C GLU A 46 -16.19 -44.87 -9.67
N ASN A 47 -16.44 -46.11 -9.26
CA ASN A 47 -16.25 -46.54 -7.87
C ASN A 47 -14.80 -46.37 -7.41
N ALA A 48 -13.82 -46.69 -8.25
CA ALA A 48 -12.41 -46.51 -7.90
C ALA A 48 -12.05 -45.03 -7.69
N ILE A 49 -12.61 -44.13 -8.48
CA ILE A 49 -12.44 -42.68 -8.34
C ILE A 49 -13.13 -42.19 -7.07
N THR A 50 -14.34 -42.65 -6.79
CA THR A 50 -15.06 -42.29 -5.55
C THR A 50 -14.24 -42.69 -4.31
N GLU A 51 -13.73 -43.92 -4.26
CA GLU A 51 -12.90 -44.37 -3.14
C GLU A 51 -11.56 -43.62 -3.05
N ALA A 52 -10.90 -43.37 -4.18
CA ALA A 52 -9.68 -42.56 -4.23
C ALA A 52 -9.90 -41.13 -3.72
N VAL A 53 -11.07 -40.53 -4.00
CA VAL A 53 -11.44 -39.21 -3.47
C VAL A 53 -11.66 -39.26 -1.96
N LYS A 54 -12.34 -40.28 -1.43
CA LYS A 54 -12.50 -40.43 0.02
C LYS A 54 -11.15 -40.59 0.72
N GLU A 55 -10.26 -41.39 0.13
CA GLU A 55 -8.91 -41.65 0.63
C GLU A 55 -8.08 -40.37 0.67
N ILE A 56 -8.00 -39.60 -0.43
CA ILE A 56 -7.23 -38.35 -0.43
C ILE A 56 -7.82 -37.28 0.50
N LEU A 57 -9.15 -37.18 0.61
CA LEU A 57 -9.82 -36.30 1.57
C LEU A 57 -9.49 -36.70 3.01
N GLY A 58 -9.36 -38.00 3.28
CA GLY A 58 -8.98 -38.54 4.57
C GLY A 58 -7.50 -38.33 4.88
N GLU A 59 -6.59 -38.66 3.96
CA GLU A 59 -5.13 -38.65 4.21
C GLU A 59 -4.48 -37.28 4.05
N SER A 60 -5.00 -36.43 3.17
CA SER A 60 -4.41 -35.13 2.84
C SER A 60 -5.27 -33.94 3.25
N ALA A 61 -6.22 -34.13 4.18
CA ALA A 61 -7.10 -33.07 4.67
C ALA A 61 -6.36 -31.77 5.06
N PRO A 62 -5.23 -31.79 5.79
CA PRO A 62 -4.51 -30.57 6.14
C PRO A 62 -3.96 -29.79 4.93
N ASP A 63 -3.43 -30.46 3.90
CA ASP A 63 -2.93 -29.80 2.67
C ASP A 63 -4.10 -29.22 1.85
N LEU A 64 -5.22 -29.93 1.77
CA LEU A 64 -6.42 -29.47 1.06
C LEU A 64 -7.05 -28.25 1.74
N VAL A 65 -7.13 -28.24 3.07
CA VAL A 65 -7.67 -27.11 3.86
C VAL A 65 -6.67 -25.96 3.94
N GLY A 66 -5.36 -26.24 4.05
CA GLY A 66 -4.30 -25.24 4.10
C GLY A 66 -4.24 -24.32 2.87
N ARG A 67 -4.93 -24.69 1.79
CA ARG A 67 -5.13 -23.87 0.58
C ARG A 67 -6.47 -23.14 0.63
N GLY A 68 -6.77 -22.54 1.78
CA GLY A 68 -8.08 -22.00 2.19
C GLY A 68 -8.95 -21.42 1.07
N TRP A 69 -8.43 -20.49 0.27
CA TRP A 69 -9.21 -19.81 -0.78
C TRP A 69 -9.68 -20.72 -1.94
N LEU A 70 -9.12 -21.93 -2.09
CA LEU A 70 -9.55 -22.94 -3.08
C LEU A 70 -10.43 -24.02 -2.46
N LEU A 71 -10.71 -23.98 -1.15
CA LEU A 71 -11.37 -25.08 -0.46
C LEU A 71 -12.78 -25.33 -1.03
N ASN A 72 -13.58 -24.27 -1.19
CA ASN A 72 -14.92 -24.37 -1.77
C ASN A 72 -14.90 -24.91 -3.22
N ASP A 73 -13.96 -24.44 -4.06
CA ASP A 73 -13.77 -24.97 -5.42
C ASP A 73 -13.35 -26.45 -5.40
N THR A 74 -12.42 -26.81 -4.52
CA THR A 74 -11.93 -28.18 -4.36
C THR A 74 -13.06 -29.11 -3.93
N ILE A 75 -13.90 -28.69 -2.99
CA ILE A 75 -15.09 -29.45 -2.55
C ILE A 75 -16.03 -29.69 -3.74
N TRP A 76 -16.38 -28.62 -4.48
CA TRP A 76 -17.23 -28.73 -5.66
C TRP A 76 -16.67 -29.68 -6.71
N ARG A 77 -15.38 -29.54 -7.01
CA ARG A 77 -14.70 -30.37 -8.00
C ARG A 77 -14.69 -31.83 -7.58
N CYS A 78 -14.30 -32.12 -6.34
CA CYS A 78 -14.32 -33.48 -5.79
C CYS A 78 -15.72 -34.09 -5.88
N ALA A 79 -16.77 -33.33 -5.53
CA ALA A 79 -18.16 -33.79 -5.65
C ALA A 79 -18.53 -34.12 -7.11
N GLU A 80 -18.22 -33.22 -8.05
CA GLU A 80 -18.56 -33.33 -9.47
C GLU A 80 -18.03 -34.63 -10.11
N PHE A 81 -16.73 -34.92 -9.93
CA PHE A 81 -16.09 -36.03 -10.64
C PHE A 81 -16.15 -37.37 -9.89
N SER A 82 -16.33 -37.35 -8.56
CA SER A 82 -16.50 -38.57 -7.75
C SER A 82 -17.94 -39.06 -7.64
N GLY A 83 -18.92 -38.21 -7.94
CA GLY A 83 -20.34 -38.51 -7.72
C GLY A 83 -20.79 -38.40 -6.26
N LEU A 84 -19.92 -37.97 -5.34
CA LEU A 84 -20.29 -37.63 -3.96
C LEU A 84 -21.11 -36.34 -3.91
N LYS A 85 -21.93 -36.16 -2.87
CA LYS A 85 -22.50 -34.84 -2.59
C LYS A 85 -21.43 -33.94 -1.96
N PRO A 86 -21.50 -32.60 -2.14
CA PRO A 86 -20.60 -31.68 -1.45
C PRO A 86 -20.56 -31.90 0.08
N GLN A 87 -21.71 -32.18 0.69
CA GLN A 87 -21.83 -32.53 2.11
C GLN A 87 -21.01 -33.77 2.50
N ASP A 88 -21.01 -34.81 1.66
CA ASP A 88 -20.22 -36.02 1.90
C ASP A 88 -18.72 -35.72 1.80
N VAL A 89 -18.31 -34.87 0.83
CA VAL A 89 -16.91 -34.43 0.68
C VAL A 89 -16.44 -33.70 1.93
N VAL A 90 -17.21 -32.74 2.42
CA VAL A 90 -16.89 -32.00 3.66
C VAL A 90 -16.82 -32.94 4.86
N SER A 91 -17.73 -33.93 4.94
CA SER A 91 -17.73 -34.91 6.03
C SER A 91 -16.45 -35.77 6.06
N HIS A 92 -15.99 -36.26 4.90
CA HIS A 92 -14.73 -37.02 4.82
C HIS A 92 -13.52 -36.16 5.14
N LEU A 93 -13.52 -34.90 4.67
CA LEU A 93 -12.46 -33.94 4.96
C LEU A 93 -12.39 -33.65 6.47
N MET A 94 -13.53 -33.47 7.14
CA MET A 94 -13.60 -33.29 8.60
C MET A 94 -13.11 -34.51 9.37
N GLN A 95 -13.47 -35.73 8.94
CA GLN A 95 -13.00 -36.96 9.57
C GLN A 95 -11.48 -37.11 9.48
N GLY A 96 -10.91 -36.78 8.31
CA GLY A 96 -9.46 -36.76 8.11
C GLY A 96 -8.77 -35.65 8.90
N LEU A 97 -9.42 -34.49 9.04
CA LEU A 97 -8.84 -33.32 9.68
C LEU A 97 -8.90 -33.36 11.21
N ALA A 98 -9.98 -33.88 11.80
CA ALA A 98 -10.20 -33.90 13.25
C ALA A 98 -8.97 -34.35 14.08
N PRO A 99 -8.27 -35.46 13.75
CA PRO A 99 -7.08 -35.88 14.51
C PRO A 99 -5.82 -35.03 14.26
N ARG A 100 -5.86 -34.09 13.31
CA ARG A 100 -4.71 -33.30 12.82
C ARG A 100 -5.02 -31.80 12.73
N ILE A 101 -6.04 -31.34 13.44
CA ILE A 101 -6.53 -29.96 13.36
C ILE A 101 -5.42 -28.94 13.70
N GLU A 102 -4.49 -29.30 14.58
CA GLU A 102 -3.34 -28.50 14.99
C GLU A 102 -2.33 -28.22 13.85
N SER A 103 -2.40 -28.98 12.75
CA SER A 103 -1.52 -28.78 11.58
C SER A 103 -2.02 -27.71 10.61
N VAL A 104 -3.17 -27.09 10.90
CA VAL A 104 -3.84 -26.13 10.02
C VAL A 104 -3.77 -24.72 10.64
N SER A 105 -3.55 -23.72 9.79
CA SER A 105 -3.50 -22.32 10.23
C SER A 105 -4.88 -21.79 10.62
N ALA A 106 -4.92 -20.80 11.53
CA ALA A 106 -6.17 -20.16 11.94
C ALA A 106 -7.00 -19.62 10.75
N GLY A 107 -6.34 -19.01 9.75
CA GLY A 107 -7.01 -18.53 8.54
C GLY A 107 -7.73 -19.65 7.77
N SER A 108 -7.10 -20.82 7.68
CA SER A 108 -7.70 -21.97 6.98
C SER A 108 -8.86 -22.58 7.77
N LEU A 109 -8.90 -22.43 9.11
CA LEU A 109 -10.03 -22.83 9.93
C LEU A 109 -11.26 -21.94 9.70
N PHE A 110 -11.08 -20.64 9.42
CA PHE A 110 -12.19 -19.76 9.03
C PHE A 110 -12.77 -20.16 7.68
N GLU A 111 -11.93 -20.47 6.70
CA GLU A 111 -12.36 -20.98 5.38
C GLU A 111 -13.10 -22.32 5.51
N LEU A 112 -12.66 -23.18 6.44
CA LEU A 112 -13.37 -24.41 6.77
C LEU A 112 -14.74 -24.14 7.41
N ALA A 113 -14.84 -23.14 8.29
CA ALA A 113 -16.13 -22.74 8.86
C ALA A 113 -17.10 -22.24 7.78
N GLU A 114 -16.62 -21.48 6.79
CA GLU A 114 -17.39 -21.09 5.61
C GLU A 114 -17.83 -22.32 4.78
N ALA A 115 -16.93 -23.26 4.54
CA ALA A 115 -17.26 -24.49 3.82
C ALA A 115 -18.33 -25.32 4.55
N LEU A 116 -18.26 -25.40 5.88
CA LEU A 116 -19.24 -26.11 6.71
C LEU A 116 -20.63 -25.46 6.62
N THR A 117 -20.72 -24.13 6.74
CA THR A 117 -21.99 -23.40 6.63
C THR A 117 -22.54 -23.39 5.21
N THR A 118 -21.69 -23.49 4.20
CA THR A 118 -22.11 -23.53 2.79
C THR A 118 -22.63 -24.91 2.36
N PHE A 119 -21.99 -26.00 2.81
CA PHE A 119 -22.21 -27.33 2.25
C PHE A 119 -22.77 -28.38 3.20
N ALA A 120 -22.66 -28.18 4.52
CA ALA A 120 -22.90 -29.23 5.49
C ALA A 120 -23.92 -28.89 6.59
N LEU A 121 -24.08 -27.61 6.93
CA LEU A 121 -24.90 -27.15 8.04
C LEU A 121 -26.04 -26.26 7.55
N GLU A 122 -27.25 -26.54 8.02
CA GLU A 122 -28.36 -25.58 7.96
C GLU A 122 -28.14 -24.43 8.97
N PRO A 123 -28.76 -23.24 8.78
CA PRO A 123 -28.54 -22.09 9.66
C PRO A 123 -28.75 -22.36 11.16
N GLU A 124 -29.77 -23.15 11.51
CA GLU A 124 -30.03 -23.52 12.90
C GLU A 124 -28.94 -24.44 13.47
N GLN A 125 -28.46 -25.40 12.67
CA GLN A 125 -27.35 -26.29 13.05
C GLN A 125 -26.04 -25.53 13.22
N ALA A 126 -25.78 -24.55 12.34
CA ALA A 126 -24.62 -23.68 12.45
C ALA A 126 -24.65 -22.88 13.77
N ARG A 127 -25.83 -22.37 14.16
CA ARG A 127 -26.02 -21.69 15.45
C ARG A 127 -25.78 -22.65 16.62
N GLU A 128 -26.35 -23.86 16.58
CA GLU A 128 -26.15 -24.87 17.63
C GLU A 128 -24.67 -25.25 17.80
N VAL A 129 -23.94 -25.46 16.70
CA VAL A 129 -22.50 -25.78 16.74
C VAL A 129 -21.69 -24.61 17.30
N LEU A 130 -22.02 -23.38 16.91
CA LEU A 130 -21.38 -22.19 17.45
C LEU A 130 -21.63 -22.06 18.96
N THR A 131 -22.88 -22.19 19.40
CA THR A 131 -23.24 -22.18 20.83
C THR A 131 -22.48 -23.28 21.58
N PHE A 132 -22.45 -24.51 21.07
CA PHE A 132 -21.69 -25.60 21.68
C PHE A 132 -20.19 -25.28 21.80
N GLY A 133 -19.60 -24.63 20.79
CA GLY A 133 -18.20 -24.20 20.83
C GLY A 133 -17.97 -23.13 21.89
N LEU A 134 -18.84 -22.12 21.96
CA LEU A 134 -18.77 -21.03 22.93
C LEU A 134 -18.98 -21.53 24.36
N ASP A 135 -19.96 -22.39 24.61
CA ASP A 135 -20.23 -23.00 25.93
C ASP A 135 -19.04 -23.81 26.47
N ARG A 136 -18.17 -24.31 25.58
CA ARG A 136 -16.93 -25.01 25.96
C ARG A 136 -15.76 -24.07 26.18
N LEU A 137 -15.75 -22.93 25.50
CA LEU A 137 -14.72 -21.92 25.62
C LEU A 137 -14.93 -21.08 26.90
N GLU A 138 -16.17 -20.68 27.17
CA GLU A 138 -16.54 -19.77 28.26
C GLU A 138 -16.00 -20.20 29.64
N PRO A 139 -16.02 -21.48 30.05
CA PRO A 139 -15.47 -21.89 31.35
C PRO A 139 -13.94 -21.85 31.43
N ILE A 140 -13.23 -21.68 30.30
CA ILE A 140 -11.77 -21.64 30.21
C ILE A 140 -11.26 -20.18 30.21
N LEU A 141 -12.10 -19.23 29.82
CA LEU A 141 -11.73 -17.82 29.76
C LEU A 141 -11.49 -17.23 31.15
N GLU A 142 -10.38 -16.50 31.29
CA GLU A 142 -10.05 -15.73 32.48
C GLU A 142 -10.51 -14.26 32.32
N ASP A 143 -10.67 -13.52 33.43
CA ASP A 143 -11.14 -12.12 33.42
C ASP A 143 -10.21 -11.15 32.65
N ASN A 144 -8.97 -11.58 32.37
CA ASN A 144 -7.95 -10.87 31.62
C ASN A 144 -7.77 -11.37 30.17
N ASP A 145 -8.59 -12.34 29.72
CA ASP A 145 -8.59 -12.75 28.32
C ASP A 145 -9.30 -11.71 27.44
N GLY A 146 -8.69 -11.36 26.30
CA GLY A 146 -9.24 -10.39 25.35
C GLY A 146 -9.47 -9.01 25.99
N ASP A 147 -10.70 -8.51 25.89
CA ASP A 147 -11.14 -7.23 26.48
C ASP A 147 -11.74 -7.36 27.89
N GLY A 148 -11.62 -8.56 28.49
CA GLY A 148 -12.25 -8.93 29.75
C GLY A 148 -13.75 -9.20 29.62
N PRO A 149 -14.48 -9.23 30.77
CA PRO A 149 -15.92 -9.47 30.76
C PRO A 149 -16.71 -8.46 29.93
N TRP A 150 -17.78 -8.93 29.30
CA TRP A 150 -18.67 -8.07 28.51
C TRP A 150 -19.15 -6.86 29.31
N ARG A 151 -19.07 -5.68 28.69
CA ARG A 151 -19.55 -4.40 29.23
C ARG A 151 -20.14 -3.57 28.09
N GLU A 152 -21.08 -2.69 28.43
CA GLU A 152 -21.82 -1.87 27.46
C GLU A 152 -20.91 -1.03 26.55
N ALA A 153 -19.74 -0.60 27.04
CA ALA A 153 -18.75 0.13 26.25
C ALA A 153 -18.16 -0.66 25.06
N LEU A 154 -18.26 -2.00 25.07
CA LEU A 154 -17.80 -2.86 23.96
C LEU A 154 -18.90 -3.05 22.89
N ALA A 155 -20.11 -2.57 23.13
CA ALA A 155 -21.18 -2.65 22.15
C ALA A 155 -20.90 -1.71 20.96
N PRO A 156 -20.86 -2.22 19.71
CA PRO A 156 -20.79 -1.35 18.55
C PRO A 156 -22.10 -0.55 18.39
N PRO A 157 -22.07 0.60 17.70
CA PRO A 157 -23.28 1.35 17.39
C PRO A 157 -24.33 0.51 16.65
N ASP A 158 -25.60 0.69 16.99
CA ASP A 158 -26.73 -0.03 16.35
C ASP A 158 -26.89 0.33 14.86
N GLU A 159 -26.59 1.58 14.49
CA GLU A 159 -26.68 2.01 13.11
C GLU A 159 -25.44 1.59 12.31
N VAL A 160 -25.67 0.90 11.20
CA VAL A 160 -24.61 0.43 10.28
C VAL A 160 -23.69 1.57 9.84
N SER A 161 -24.23 2.75 9.55
CA SER A 161 -23.44 3.92 9.14
C SER A 161 -22.41 4.31 10.20
N HIS A 162 -22.84 4.30 11.47
CA HIS A 162 -21.99 4.61 12.61
C HIS A 162 -20.96 3.49 12.84
N ALA A 163 -21.37 2.22 12.77
CA ALA A 163 -20.45 1.09 12.89
C ALA A 163 -19.35 1.12 11.83
N ILE A 164 -19.68 1.43 10.56
CA ILE A 164 -18.69 1.59 9.48
C ILE A 164 -17.75 2.77 9.78
N ALA A 165 -18.29 3.92 10.22
CA ALA A 165 -17.47 5.08 10.56
C ALA A 165 -16.49 4.79 11.71
N HIS A 166 -16.93 4.11 12.77
CA HIS A 166 -16.07 3.72 13.89
C HIS A 166 -15.00 2.74 13.44
N PHE A 167 -15.37 1.71 12.65
CA PHE A 167 -14.41 0.78 12.09
C PHE A 167 -13.34 1.49 11.26
N LEU A 168 -13.73 2.40 10.37
CA LEU A 168 -12.78 3.19 9.57
C LEU A 168 -11.92 4.09 10.43
N TYR A 169 -12.47 4.73 11.46
CA TYR A 169 -11.71 5.57 12.39
C TYR A 169 -10.65 4.76 13.15
N ALA A 170 -10.98 3.53 13.57
CA ALA A 170 -10.01 2.60 14.16
C ALA A 170 -8.85 2.28 13.20
N LEU A 171 -9.15 2.06 11.91
CA LEU A 171 -8.13 1.79 10.90
C LEU A 171 -7.28 3.03 10.55
N LEU A 172 -7.86 4.23 10.57
CA LEU A 172 -7.12 5.49 10.45
C LEU A 172 -6.20 5.72 11.66
N ALA A 173 -6.55 5.16 12.81
CA ALA A 173 -5.74 5.15 14.03
C ALA A 173 -4.74 3.97 14.09
N SER A 174 -4.58 3.20 13.02
CA SER A 174 -3.65 2.06 13.03
C SER A 174 -2.19 2.52 13.20
N PRO A 175 -1.35 1.80 13.96
CA PRO A 175 0.10 2.02 13.94
C PRO A 175 0.72 1.72 12.56
N GLU A 176 0.09 0.89 11.73
CA GLU A 176 0.58 0.53 10.41
C GLU A 176 0.17 1.58 9.36
N ALA A 177 1.15 2.25 8.75
CA ALA A 177 0.92 3.28 7.75
C ALA A 177 0.07 2.76 6.56
N LYS A 178 0.31 1.51 6.15
CA LYS A 178 -0.44 0.84 5.09
C LYS A 178 -1.94 0.77 5.39
N MET A 179 -2.31 0.46 6.64
CA MET A 179 -3.71 0.35 7.04
C MET A 179 -4.38 1.72 7.06
N ARG A 180 -3.68 2.74 7.56
CA ARG A 180 -4.17 4.13 7.54
C ARG A 180 -4.43 4.60 6.11
N TRP A 181 -3.54 4.29 5.17
CA TRP A 181 -3.75 4.61 3.75
C TRP A 181 -4.94 3.86 3.14
N ARG A 182 -5.13 2.58 3.46
CA ARG A 182 -6.33 1.83 3.02
C ARG A 182 -7.62 2.48 3.52
N ALA A 183 -7.66 2.88 4.79
CA ALA A 183 -8.79 3.56 5.38
C ALA A 183 -9.02 4.95 4.74
N ALA A 184 -7.95 5.72 4.49
CA ALA A 184 -8.04 7.01 3.81
C ALA A 184 -8.64 6.87 2.39
N HIS A 185 -8.23 5.85 1.63
CA HIS A 185 -8.83 5.53 0.33
C HIS A 185 -10.30 5.14 0.45
N ALA A 186 -10.69 4.39 1.49
CA ALA A 186 -12.08 4.04 1.75
C ALA A 186 -12.92 5.29 2.06
N VAL A 187 -12.46 6.18 2.95
CA VAL A 187 -13.13 7.46 3.26
C VAL A 187 -13.30 8.33 2.01
N ARG A 188 -12.25 8.46 1.20
CA ARG A 188 -12.32 9.18 -0.08
C ARG A 188 -13.38 8.60 -1.01
N ARG A 189 -13.52 7.27 -1.09
CA ARG A 189 -14.55 6.61 -1.91
C ARG A 189 -15.96 6.81 -1.35
N ILE A 190 -16.13 6.72 -0.04
CA ILE A 190 -17.41 7.00 0.66
C ILE A 190 -17.87 8.42 0.33
N CYS A 191 -16.96 9.40 0.37
CA CYS A 191 -17.25 10.76 -0.08
C CYS A 191 -17.66 10.81 -1.56
N ARG A 192 -16.96 10.09 -2.45
CA ARG A 192 -17.33 10.03 -3.87
C ARG A 192 -18.69 9.36 -4.14
N PHE A 193 -19.11 8.41 -3.30
CA PHE A 193 -20.43 7.78 -3.39
C PHE A 193 -21.54 8.63 -2.75
N GLY A 194 -21.19 9.68 -1.99
CA GLY A 194 -22.17 10.56 -1.37
C GLY A 194 -22.82 9.97 -0.13
N GLU A 195 -22.14 9.05 0.57
CA GLU A 195 -22.65 8.37 1.77
C GLU A 195 -22.60 9.30 3.00
N THR A 196 -23.45 10.32 3.03
CA THR A 196 -23.40 11.41 4.03
C THR A 196 -23.56 10.94 5.46
N ALA A 197 -24.33 9.88 5.73
CA ALA A 197 -24.50 9.36 7.08
C ALA A 197 -23.18 8.83 7.67
N ILE A 198 -22.41 8.08 6.87
CA ILE A 198 -21.09 7.57 7.29
C ILE A 198 -20.09 8.71 7.46
N ILE A 199 -20.14 9.71 6.56
CA ILE A 199 -19.26 10.88 6.61
C ILE A 199 -19.50 11.70 7.87
N SER A 200 -20.77 12.00 8.19
CA SER A 200 -21.14 12.71 9.42
C SER A 200 -20.65 11.97 10.65
N ALA A 201 -20.94 10.67 10.75
CA ALA A 201 -20.50 9.85 11.89
C ALA A 201 -18.98 9.78 12.01
N LEU A 202 -18.23 9.76 10.90
CA LEU A 202 -16.76 9.80 10.92
C LEU A 202 -16.23 11.16 11.42
N ILE A 203 -16.84 12.26 10.99
CA ILE A 203 -16.44 13.62 11.39
C ILE A 203 -16.74 13.85 12.87
N GLU A 204 -17.84 13.30 13.39
CA GLU A 204 -18.19 13.33 14.81
C GLU A 204 -17.19 12.59 15.70
N LEU A 205 -16.42 11.64 15.16
CA LEU A 205 -15.38 10.91 15.88
C LEU A 205 -14.04 11.66 15.97
N LEU A 206 -13.85 12.74 15.23
CA LEU A 206 -12.59 13.50 15.26
C LEU A 206 -12.16 13.94 16.66
N PRO A 207 -13.03 14.32 17.61
CA PRO A 207 -12.63 14.65 18.98
C PRO A 207 -12.28 13.43 19.84
N SER A 208 -12.67 12.21 19.43
CA SER A 208 -12.55 11.00 20.26
C SER A 208 -11.09 10.59 20.48
N GLU A 209 -10.77 10.24 21.73
CA GLU A 209 -9.46 9.72 22.16
C GLU A 209 -9.48 8.21 22.42
N GLU A 210 -10.67 7.59 22.44
CA GLU A 210 -10.89 6.18 22.74
C GLU A 210 -11.97 5.61 21.81
N LEU A 211 -11.93 4.29 21.57
CA LEU A 211 -12.87 3.60 20.69
C LEU A 211 -13.11 2.13 21.10
N PRO A 212 -13.62 1.90 22.33
CA PRO A 212 -13.59 0.58 23.00
C PRO A 212 -14.24 -0.57 22.22
N ALA A 213 -15.28 -0.31 21.42
CA ALA A 213 -15.93 -1.37 20.63
C ALA A 213 -15.11 -1.84 19.40
N PHE A 214 -14.06 -1.11 19.02
CA PHE A 214 -13.28 -1.37 17.78
C PHE A 214 -11.77 -1.44 18.04
N THR A 215 -11.32 -1.28 19.28
CA THR A 215 -9.93 -1.37 19.68
C THR A 215 -9.81 -2.14 20.98
N ASP A 216 -8.81 -3.02 21.07
CA ASP A 216 -8.45 -3.72 22.30
C ASP A 216 -8.31 -2.72 23.46
N ALA A 217 -8.99 -3.01 24.57
CA ALA A 217 -9.13 -2.10 25.69
C ALA A 217 -7.80 -1.76 26.40
N GLU A 218 -6.77 -2.59 26.23
CA GLU A 218 -5.45 -2.36 26.80
C GLU A 218 -4.51 -1.61 25.83
N LEU A 219 -4.92 -1.43 24.57
CA LEU A 219 -4.13 -0.76 23.55
C LEU A 219 -4.58 0.69 23.37
N PRO A 220 -3.67 1.68 23.48
CA PRO A 220 -4.03 3.08 23.24
C PRO A 220 -4.38 3.30 21.77
N LEU A 221 -5.48 4.03 21.54
CA LEU A 221 -5.87 4.53 20.22
C LEU A 221 -4.88 5.60 19.75
N TYR A 222 -4.40 5.52 18.51
CA TYR A 222 -3.57 6.58 17.92
C TYR A 222 -4.46 7.67 17.31
N ALA A 223 -5.23 8.36 18.16
CA ALA A 223 -6.25 9.34 17.76
C ALA A 223 -5.72 10.48 16.88
N LEU A 224 -4.47 10.92 17.09
CA LEU A 224 -3.85 11.96 16.25
C LEU A 224 -3.50 11.45 14.84
N HIS A 225 -3.20 10.15 14.67
CA HIS A 225 -3.13 9.57 13.33
C HIS A 225 -4.51 9.49 12.71
N ALA A 226 -5.53 9.09 13.48
CA ALA A 226 -6.90 9.02 13.00
C ALA A 226 -7.37 10.36 12.41
N ARG A 227 -7.17 11.44 13.17
CA ARG A 227 -7.43 12.82 12.74
C ARG A 227 -6.62 13.23 11.52
N LEU A 228 -5.31 13.01 11.54
CA LEU A 228 -4.43 13.40 10.43
C LEU A 228 -4.85 12.72 9.12
N TYR A 229 -5.02 11.39 9.13
CA TYR A 229 -5.37 10.64 7.93
C TYR A 229 -6.84 10.85 7.51
N ALA A 230 -7.76 11.10 8.45
CA ALA A 230 -9.10 11.59 8.12
C ALA A 230 -9.02 12.93 7.37
N MET A 231 -8.24 13.90 7.87
CA MET A 231 -8.09 15.20 7.21
C MET A 231 -7.43 15.09 5.84
N ILE A 232 -6.43 14.21 5.66
CA ILE A 232 -5.84 13.92 4.35
C ILE A 232 -6.91 13.40 3.37
N ALA A 233 -7.73 12.45 3.80
CA ALA A 233 -8.82 11.88 2.99
C ALA A 233 -9.89 12.91 2.64
N LEU A 234 -10.35 13.68 3.65
CA LEU A 234 -11.42 14.67 3.50
C LEU A 234 -10.96 15.88 2.68
N ALA A 235 -9.70 16.30 2.79
CA ALA A 235 -9.14 17.35 1.94
C ALA A 235 -9.14 16.94 0.46
N ARG A 236 -8.69 15.72 0.16
CA ARG A 236 -8.74 15.20 -1.22
C ARG A 236 -10.17 15.04 -1.72
N ALA A 237 -11.08 14.59 -0.85
CA ALA A 237 -12.49 14.45 -1.19
C ALA A 237 -13.16 15.81 -1.44
N ALA A 238 -12.82 16.86 -0.69
CA ALA A 238 -13.34 18.20 -0.89
C ALA A 238 -12.98 18.76 -2.29
N ASP A 239 -11.80 18.44 -2.82
CA ASP A 239 -11.42 18.82 -4.18
C ASP A 239 -12.19 18.06 -5.27
N GLU A 240 -12.51 16.78 -5.03
CA GLU A 240 -13.10 15.90 -6.05
C GLU A 240 -14.63 15.87 -6.04
N ASN A 241 -15.21 15.83 -4.85
CA ASN A 241 -16.64 15.75 -4.61
C ASN A 241 -17.02 16.52 -3.33
N PRO A 242 -17.09 17.86 -3.39
CA PRO A 242 -17.28 18.71 -2.20
C PRO A 242 -18.65 18.61 -1.55
N GLU A 243 -19.72 18.28 -2.31
CA GLU A 243 -21.11 18.37 -1.85
C GLU A 243 -21.38 17.65 -0.50
N PRO A 244 -20.94 16.41 -0.26
CA PRO A 244 -21.18 15.70 1.00
C PRO A 244 -20.50 16.32 2.23
N LEU A 245 -19.55 17.23 2.03
CA LEU A 245 -18.75 17.84 3.08
C LEU A 245 -19.17 19.27 3.42
N VAL A 246 -20.08 19.87 2.64
CA VAL A 246 -20.51 21.27 2.81
C VAL A 246 -21.09 21.53 4.20
N SER A 247 -21.87 20.59 4.75
CA SER A 247 -22.46 20.68 6.10
C SER A 247 -21.41 20.70 7.22
N HIS A 248 -20.18 20.27 6.94
CA HIS A 248 -19.12 20.11 7.94
C HIS A 248 -18.03 21.18 7.83
N ILE A 249 -18.23 22.23 7.03
CA ILE A 249 -17.21 23.26 6.76
C ILE A 249 -16.60 23.86 8.03
N GLN A 250 -17.42 24.07 9.07
CA GLN A 250 -16.97 24.64 10.34
C GLN A 250 -16.02 23.72 11.13
N VAL A 251 -16.12 22.41 10.94
CA VAL A 251 -15.19 21.45 11.56
C VAL A 251 -13.79 21.63 10.97
N PHE A 252 -13.68 21.78 9.64
CA PHE A 252 -12.40 22.03 8.99
C PHE A 252 -11.81 23.39 9.39
N VAL A 253 -12.65 24.43 9.52
CA VAL A 253 -12.21 25.74 10.02
C VAL A 253 -11.66 25.63 11.44
N TYR A 254 -12.35 24.92 12.34
CA TYR A 254 -11.90 24.69 13.70
C TYR A 254 -10.53 24.00 13.76
N TYR A 255 -10.36 22.88 13.05
CA TYR A 255 -9.07 22.16 13.05
C TYR A 255 -7.94 22.91 12.34
N ALA A 256 -8.26 23.83 11.42
CA ALA A 256 -7.26 24.67 10.75
C ALA A 256 -6.76 25.83 11.64
N LEU A 257 -7.63 26.40 12.46
CA LEU A 257 -7.40 27.72 13.08
C LEU A 257 -7.41 27.72 14.62
N GLU A 258 -8.21 26.86 15.24
CA GLU A 258 -8.53 26.95 16.69
C GLU A 258 -8.07 25.71 17.48
N ALA A 259 -7.93 24.56 16.83
CA ALA A 259 -7.40 23.34 17.45
C ALA A 259 -5.89 23.47 17.78
N GLU A 260 -5.28 22.40 18.28
CA GLU A 260 -3.84 22.34 18.55
C GLU A 260 -3.03 22.81 17.32
N PRO A 261 -1.86 23.46 17.52
CA PRO A 261 -1.03 24.00 16.45
C PRO A 261 -0.30 22.92 15.62
N HIS A 262 -0.89 21.73 15.49
CA HIS A 262 -0.36 20.62 14.73
C HIS A 262 -0.34 20.97 13.23
N VAL A 263 0.82 21.30 12.69
CA VAL A 263 0.93 21.90 11.35
C VAL A 263 0.38 21.04 10.21
N LEU A 264 0.48 19.70 10.28
CA LEU A 264 -0.10 18.84 9.23
C LEU A 264 -1.64 18.79 9.27
N ILE A 265 -2.24 18.58 10.45
CA ILE A 265 -3.71 18.62 10.62
C ILE A 265 -4.25 19.98 10.16
N ARG A 266 -3.60 21.07 10.56
CA ARG A 266 -3.98 22.43 10.13
C ARG A 266 -3.90 22.60 8.62
N HIS A 267 -2.83 22.10 7.99
CA HIS A 267 -2.64 22.16 6.54
C HIS A 267 -3.77 21.49 5.77
N PHE A 268 -4.07 20.23 6.07
CA PHE A 268 -5.12 19.49 5.36
C PHE A 268 -6.52 20.03 5.68
N SER A 269 -6.76 20.47 6.93
CA SER A 269 -8.04 21.09 7.31
C SER A 269 -8.26 22.42 6.57
N ALA A 270 -7.23 23.26 6.45
CA ALA A 270 -7.30 24.51 5.70
C ALA A 270 -7.57 24.24 4.22
N HIS A 271 -6.91 23.24 3.65
CA HIS A 271 -7.13 22.84 2.26
C HIS A 271 -8.59 22.39 2.02
N ALA A 272 -9.15 21.54 2.90
CA ALA A 272 -10.54 21.13 2.83
C ALA A 272 -11.50 22.34 2.91
N ALA A 273 -11.31 23.23 3.88
CA ALA A 273 -12.15 24.41 4.05
C ALA A 273 -12.10 25.35 2.83
N LEU A 274 -10.90 25.59 2.27
CA LEU A 274 -10.73 26.43 1.08
C LEU A 274 -11.33 25.80 -0.18
N ALA A 275 -11.22 24.47 -0.34
CA ALA A 275 -11.86 23.75 -1.43
C ALA A 275 -13.40 23.88 -1.37
N LEU A 276 -13.98 23.77 -0.16
CA LEU A 276 -15.42 23.95 0.05
C LEU A 276 -15.88 25.39 -0.17
N GLU A 277 -15.10 26.39 0.27
CA GLU A 277 -15.38 27.80 -0.01
C GLU A 277 -15.32 28.10 -1.51
N LYS A 278 -14.34 27.52 -2.23
CA LYS A 278 -14.26 27.63 -3.70
C LYS A 278 -15.48 27.01 -4.39
N TYR A 279 -15.98 25.89 -3.87
CA TYR A 279 -17.17 25.22 -4.40
C TYR A 279 -18.46 26.00 -4.12
N ARG A 280 -18.62 26.52 -2.91
CA ARG A 280 -19.78 27.29 -2.46
C ARG A 280 -19.35 28.62 -1.83
N PRO A 281 -19.05 29.64 -2.66
CA PRO A 281 -18.56 30.93 -2.18
C PRO A 281 -19.52 31.61 -1.20
N GLY A 282 -18.96 32.26 -0.18
CA GLY A 282 -19.68 32.92 0.89
C GLY A 282 -20.09 31.99 2.04
N SER A 283 -19.59 30.75 2.07
CA SER A 283 -19.81 29.82 3.19
C SER A 283 -18.90 30.15 4.38
N ILE A 284 -17.77 30.81 4.11
CA ILE A 284 -16.78 31.27 5.08
C ILE A 284 -16.63 32.80 4.96
N GLY A 285 -16.55 33.50 6.11
CA GLY A 285 -16.30 34.94 6.11
C GLY A 285 -14.91 35.30 5.56
N PRO A 286 -14.74 36.45 4.86
CA PRO A 286 -13.49 36.77 4.14
C PRO A 286 -12.26 36.87 5.05
N GLU A 287 -12.42 37.30 6.30
CA GLU A 287 -11.36 37.31 7.30
C GLU A 287 -10.87 35.88 7.62
N ILE A 288 -11.80 34.94 7.78
CA ILE A 288 -11.48 33.54 8.06
C ILE A 288 -10.82 32.92 6.82
N VAL A 289 -11.30 33.21 5.60
CA VAL A 289 -10.64 32.77 4.37
C VAL A 289 -9.18 33.23 4.33
N HIS A 290 -8.90 34.49 4.64
CA HIS A 290 -7.52 34.99 4.68
C HIS A 290 -6.66 34.27 5.74
N ARG A 291 -7.23 33.96 6.91
CA ARG A 291 -6.55 33.15 7.94
C ARG A 291 -6.26 31.74 7.46
N LEU A 292 -7.18 31.11 6.70
CA LEU A 292 -7.00 29.78 6.12
C LEU A 292 -5.90 29.77 5.04
N GLU A 293 -5.87 30.78 4.17
CA GLU A 293 -4.84 30.95 3.13
C GLU A 293 -3.43 31.15 3.71
N THR A 294 -3.35 31.64 4.95
CA THR A 294 -2.10 31.95 5.64
C THR A 294 -1.73 30.90 6.70
N VAL A 295 -2.43 29.76 6.76
CA VAL A 295 -2.06 28.63 7.62
C VAL A 295 -0.63 28.16 7.29
N ASN A 296 0.17 27.93 8.34
CA ASN A 296 1.57 27.54 8.26
C ASN A 296 2.47 28.54 7.50
N VAL A 297 2.06 29.80 7.40
CA VAL A 297 2.90 30.91 6.94
C VAL A 297 3.44 31.66 8.16
N SER A 298 4.75 31.85 8.23
CA SER A 298 5.38 32.60 9.32
C SER A 298 4.96 34.08 9.27
N PRO A 299 4.59 34.69 10.42
CA PRO A 299 4.26 36.11 10.49
C PRO A 299 5.51 37.01 10.47
N PHE A 300 6.71 36.44 10.57
CA PHE A 300 7.98 37.18 10.58
C PHE A 300 8.65 37.19 9.20
N PRO A 301 9.54 38.16 8.91
CA PRO A 301 10.45 38.03 7.77
C PRO A 301 11.41 36.83 7.98
N GLY A 302 11.90 36.25 6.88
CA GLY A 302 12.93 35.22 6.97
C GLY A 302 14.28 35.84 7.29
N GLU A 303 15.07 35.20 8.13
CA GLU A 303 16.40 35.67 8.55
C GLU A 303 17.50 34.80 7.93
N PRO A 304 18.65 35.37 7.51
CA PRO A 304 19.78 34.56 7.05
C PRO A 304 20.20 33.58 8.14
N GLN A 305 20.41 32.31 7.78
CA GLN A 305 20.88 31.31 8.73
C GLN A 305 22.21 31.74 9.37
N ASP A 306 22.26 31.79 10.71
CA ASP A 306 23.54 31.96 11.41
C ASP A 306 24.23 30.60 11.47
N TYR A 307 25.19 30.40 10.57
CA TYR A 307 25.93 29.14 10.48
C TYR A 307 26.66 28.78 11.78
N GLY A 308 27.13 29.76 12.56
CA GLY A 308 27.82 29.51 13.83
C GLY A 308 26.86 29.03 14.93
N LEU A 309 25.69 29.66 15.04
CA LEU A 309 24.63 29.22 15.95
C LEU A 309 24.01 27.90 15.50
N SER A 310 23.69 27.77 14.22
CA SER A 310 23.14 26.55 13.63
C SER A 310 24.09 25.36 13.81
N GLU A 311 25.39 25.55 13.59
CA GLU A 311 26.39 24.51 13.82
C GLU A 311 26.45 24.15 15.31
N ARG A 312 26.48 25.16 16.21
CA ARG A 312 26.43 24.95 17.66
C ARG A 312 25.20 24.15 18.10
N TRP A 313 24.02 24.46 17.56
CA TRP A 313 22.79 23.74 17.89
C TRP A 313 22.75 22.35 17.26
N SER A 314 23.28 22.17 16.06
CA SER A 314 23.41 20.85 15.41
C SER A 314 24.39 19.92 16.13
N GLN A 315 25.39 20.48 16.82
CA GLN A 315 26.32 19.73 17.67
C GLN A 315 25.71 19.37 19.03
N GLN A 316 24.66 20.05 19.47
CA GLN A 316 23.87 19.65 20.63
C GLN A 316 22.95 18.50 20.22
N THR A 317 23.48 17.28 20.23
CA THR A 317 22.71 16.06 19.93
C THR A 317 22.00 15.49 21.17
N ASP A 318 22.15 16.13 22.33
CA ASP A 318 21.54 15.69 23.58
C ASP A 318 20.22 16.43 23.78
N GLY A 319 19.18 15.95 23.09
CA GLY A 319 17.80 16.38 23.28
C GLY A 319 17.07 15.56 24.35
N ARG A 320 17.83 14.86 25.21
CA ARG A 320 17.25 14.07 26.29
C ARG A 320 16.51 14.98 27.26
N THR A 321 15.35 14.51 27.69
CA THR A 321 14.53 15.18 28.68
C THR A 321 14.29 14.25 29.87
N ASP A 322 13.85 14.81 30.98
CA ASP A 322 13.80 14.10 32.26
C ASP A 322 12.52 13.24 32.42
N GLN A 323 11.46 13.53 31.65
CA GLN A 323 10.12 12.97 31.84
C GLN A 323 9.63 12.11 30.67
N PHE A 324 10.23 12.23 29.48
CA PHE A 324 9.86 11.44 28.30
C PHE A 324 11.10 10.93 27.58
N ARG A 325 11.05 9.69 27.12
CA ARG A 325 12.10 9.09 26.30
C ARG A 325 11.65 9.06 24.85
N TYR A 326 12.26 9.91 24.03
CA TYR A 326 12.08 9.87 22.58
C TYR A 326 12.48 8.52 21.98
N ASP A 327 11.84 8.18 20.86
CA ASP A 327 12.23 7.00 20.09
C ASP A 327 13.65 7.14 19.54
N TYR A 328 14.24 6.03 19.06
CA TYR A 328 15.64 5.95 18.66
C TYR A 328 16.07 7.09 17.72
N ASP A 329 17.05 7.88 18.16
CA ASP A 329 17.60 9.08 17.51
C ASP A 329 16.54 10.11 17.04
N PHE A 330 15.30 10.05 17.55
CA PHE A 330 14.23 10.97 17.16
C PHE A 330 14.55 12.40 17.59
N ASP A 331 15.05 12.58 18.80
CA ASP A 331 15.51 13.88 19.29
C ASP A 331 16.54 14.47 18.32
N ARG A 332 17.57 13.70 17.96
CA ARG A 332 18.65 14.17 17.10
C ARG A 332 18.21 14.51 15.68
N TYR A 333 17.52 13.60 14.99
CA TYR A 333 17.28 13.74 13.55
C TYR A 333 15.94 14.37 13.18
N TRP A 334 14.97 14.39 14.09
CA TRP A 334 13.67 15.02 13.84
C TRP A 334 13.57 16.37 14.54
N LEU A 335 13.81 16.42 15.86
CA LEU A 335 13.75 17.69 16.60
C LEU A 335 14.94 18.61 16.28
N GLY A 336 16.10 18.04 15.93
CA GLY A 336 17.28 18.79 15.49
C GLY A 336 17.03 19.64 14.23
N GLU A 337 16.14 19.20 13.34
CA GLU A 337 15.77 19.99 12.16
C GLU A 337 15.01 21.26 12.54
N LEU A 338 14.10 21.18 13.52
CA LEU A 338 13.39 22.37 14.03
C LEU A 338 14.36 23.38 14.63
N SER A 339 15.39 22.93 15.36
CA SER A 339 16.45 23.81 15.86
C SER A 339 17.16 24.57 14.74
N ARG A 340 17.43 23.93 13.60
CA ARG A 340 18.02 24.58 12.42
C ARG A 340 17.08 25.55 11.72
N ILE A 341 15.79 25.24 11.67
CA ILE A 341 14.80 26.05 10.96
C ILE A 341 14.53 27.38 11.68
N PHE A 342 14.61 27.37 13.01
CA PHE A 342 14.30 28.54 13.84
C PHE A 342 15.54 29.13 14.56
N ASP A 343 16.75 28.64 14.26
CA ASP A 343 17.99 28.93 15.01
C ASP A 343 17.78 28.89 16.54
N PHE A 344 16.99 27.90 16.99
CA PHE A 344 16.49 27.79 18.36
C PHE A 344 17.20 26.66 19.12
N PRO A 345 17.55 26.85 20.42
CA PRO A 345 18.33 25.87 21.16
C PRO A 345 17.69 24.48 21.21
N HIS A 346 18.46 23.44 20.86
CA HIS A 346 17.97 22.07 20.73
C HIS A 346 17.30 21.51 22.00
N PRO A 347 17.89 21.64 23.20
CA PRO A 347 17.23 21.19 24.44
C PRO A 347 15.88 21.87 24.72
N GLN A 348 15.68 23.10 24.22
CA GLN A 348 14.41 23.80 24.40
C GLN A 348 13.34 23.30 23.42
N VAL A 349 13.71 22.91 22.19
CA VAL A 349 12.80 22.23 21.26
C VAL A 349 12.34 20.91 21.88
N ALA A 350 13.29 20.09 22.36
CA ALA A 350 12.98 18.83 23.02
C ALA A 350 12.10 19.01 24.26
N LYS A 351 12.35 20.03 25.08
CA LYS A 351 11.49 20.30 26.24
C LYS A 351 10.07 20.74 25.87
N ARG A 352 9.89 21.48 24.77
CA ARG A 352 8.55 21.85 24.27
C ARG A 352 7.78 20.64 23.76
N ALA A 353 8.43 19.76 23.01
CA ALA A 353 7.84 18.50 22.56
C ALA A 353 7.46 17.60 23.75
N GLU A 354 8.31 17.51 24.78
CA GLU A 354 7.99 16.75 26.01
C GLU A 354 6.74 17.33 26.71
N SER A 355 6.64 18.66 26.80
CA SER A 355 5.50 19.33 27.45
C SER A 355 4.17 19.04 26.75
N TRP A 356 4.15 18.91 25.41
CA TRP A 356 2.97 18.44 24.70
C TRP A 356 2.52 17.05 25.18
N ILE A 357 3.47 16.13 25.30
CA ILE A 357 3.18 14.74 25.66
C ILE A 357 2.75 14.62 27.12
N ILE A 358 3.52 15.21 28.04
CA ILE A 358 3.33 15.05 29.48
C ILE A 358 2.25 16.00 30.01
N ASP A 359 2.37 17.30 29.71
CA ASP A 359 1.54 18.32 30.37
C ASP A 359 0.21 18.51 29.65
N ARG A 360 0.19 18.51 28.31
CA ARG A 360 -1.01 18.84 27.52
C ARG A 360 -1.86 17.61 27.20
N TRP A 361 -1.23 16.51 26.82
CA TRP A 361 -1.92 15.23 26.58
C TRP A 361 -2.00 14.34 27.84
N GLY A 362 -1.45 14.81 28.97
CA GLY A 362 -1.60 14.17 30.27
C GLY A 362 -0.97 12.79 30.38
N LYS A 363 0.10 12.50 29.62
CA LYS A 363 0.77 11.19 29.69
C LYS A 363 1.70 11.10 30.89
N SER A 364 1.83 9.89 31.42
CA SER A 364 2.66 9.62 32.60
C SER A 364 4.13 9.97 32.37
N ARG A 365 4.83 10.37 33.43
CA ARG A 365 6.28 10.59 33.41
C ARG A 365 7.01 9.25 33.26
N GLY A 366 8.14 9.25 32.55
CA GLY A 366 8.93 8.07 32.21
C GLY A 366 8.44 7.30 30.99
N PHE A 367 7.44 7.83 30.28
CA PHE A 367 6.83 7.22 29.11
C PHE A 367 7.77 7.29 27.89
N GLY A 368 7.77 6.23 27.07
CA GLY A 368 8.63 6.12 25.87
C GLY A 368 9.71 5.03 25.93
N ALA A 369 9.77 4.25 27.01
CA ALA A 369 10.55 3.01 27.04
C ALA A 369 9.73 1.82 26.50
N TRP A 370 10.39 0.84 25.90
CA TRP A 370 9.76 -0.33 25.26
C TRP A 370 8.90 -1.16 26.23
N ASP A 371 9.19 -1.10 27.52
CA ASP A 371 8.46 -1.74 28.61
C ASP A 371 7.15 -1.03 29.00
N GLN A 372 6.82 0.10 28.37
CA GLN A 372 5.58 0.86 28.58
C GLN A 372 4.70 0.95 27.34
N ASP A 373 5.07 0.28 26.24
CA ASP A 373 4.21 0.16 25.06
C ASP A 373 3.41 -1.16 25.15
N PRO A 374 2.08 -1.10 25.39
CA PRO A 374 1.26 -2.32 25.51
C PRO A 374 1.34 -3.22 24.29
N ARG A 375 1.48 -2.65 23.08
CA ARG A 375 1.64 -3.44 21.85
C ARG A 375 2.98 -4.16 21.81
N ALA A 376 4.03 -3.52 22.30
CA ALA A 376 5.35 -4.13 22.43
C ALA A 376 5.36 -5.27 23.46
N LEU A 377 4.74 -5.04 24.63
CA LEU A 377 4.62 -6.05 25.70
C LEU A 377 3.85 -7.29 25.24
N LYS A 378 2.80 -7.09 24.44
CA LYS A 378 2.02 -8.17 23.81
C LYS A 378 2.67 -8.76 22.54
N ASN A 379 3.88 -8.31 22.16
CA ASN A 379 4.59 -8.72 20.94
C ASN A 379 3.78 -8.56 19.64
N LEU A 380 2.89 -7.56 19.57
CA LEU A 380 2.00 -7.35 18.42
C LEU A 380 2.70 -6.75 17.20
N TYR A 381 3.91 -6.24 17.36
CA TYR A 381 4.76 -5.82 16.24
C TYR A 381 5.48 -6.99 15.55
N GLY A 382 5.30 -8.23 16.02
CA GLY A 382 5.78 -9.45 15.36
C GLY A 382 7.31 -9.60 15.30
N GLY A 383 8.07 -8.84 16.09
CA GLY A 383 9.53 -8.86 16.08
C GLY A 383 10.17 -8.29 14.82
N ASP A 384 9.39 -7.66 13.92
CA ASP A 384 9.90 -7.02 12.72
C ASP A 384 10.54 -5.67 13.06
N PHE A 385 11.83 -5.74 13.42
CA PHE A 385 12.63 -4.57 13.72
C PHE A 385 12.68 -3.60 12.54
N ASN A 386 12.72 -4.09 11.29
CA ASN A 386 12.86 -3.21 10.12
C ASN A 386 11.60 -2.36 9.91
N SER A 387 10.42 -2.94 10.14
CA SER A 387 9.15 -2.23 9.97
C SER A 387 8.89 -1.17 11.05
N THR A 388 9.50 -1.32 12.23
CA THR A 388 9.32 -0.42 13.37
C THR A 388 10.49 0.52 13.62
N HIS A 389 11.58 0.44 12.83
CA HIS A 389 12.78 1.23 13.03
C HIS A 389 12.73 2.54 12.24
N ALA A 390 12.68 3.66 12.96
CA ALA A 390 12.97 4.98 12.43
C ALA A 390 14.46 5.30 12.63
N SER A 391 15.16 5.76 11.59
CA SER A 391 16.57 6.12 11.69
C SER A 391 16.92 7.27 10.74
N HIS A 392 17.77 8.19 11.18
CA HIS A 392 18.25 9.30 10.34
C HIS A 392 17.13 10.09 9.64
N GLY A 393 15.98 10.25 10.31
CA GLY A 393 14.81 10.97 9.77
C GLY A 393 13.91 10.12 8.86
N SER A 394 14.12 8.81 8.75
CA SER A 394 13.22 7.93 8.00
C SER A 394 11.93 7.63 8.77
N TYR A 395 10.81 7.64 8.07
CA TYR A 395 9.55 7.14 8.60
C TYR A 395 9.58 5.61 8.74
N PRO A 396 9.12 5.03 9.85
CA PRO A 396 8.88 3.60 9.93
C PRO A 396 7.56 3.23 9.21
N SER A 397 7.39 1.97 8.80
CA SER A 397 6.12 1.49 8.24
C SER A 397 5.08 1.20 9.33
N ILE A 398 5.55 0.94 10.56
CA ILE A 398 4.76 0.71 11.77
C ILE A 398 5.26 1.63 12.88
N ASP A 399 4.42 2.57 13.30
CA ASP A 399 4.75 3.52 14.35
C ASP A 399 4.61 2.85 15.72
N ARG A 400 5.70 2.84 16.50
CA ARG A 400 5.62 2.49 17.92
C ARG A 400 5.03 3.63 18.73
N LEU A 401 4.62 3.33 19.95
CA LEU A 401 3.96 4.32 20.81
C LEU A 401 4.84 5.56 21.09
N ALA A 402 6.13 5.36 21.32
CA ALA A 402 7.09 6.44 21.49
C ALA A 402 7.23 7.31 20.23
N PHE A 403 7.32 6.68 19.05
CA PHE A 403 7.37 7.39 17.77
C PHE A 403 6.10 8.19 17.53
N TYR A 404 4.92 7.59 17.71
CA TYR A 404 3.62 8.23 17.57
C TYR A 404 3.53 9.54 18.36
N PHE A 405 3.84 9.52 19.66
CA PHE A 405 3.79 10.74 20.48
C PHE A 405 4.86 11.75 20.07
N SER A 406 6.09 11.30 19.80
CA SER A 406 7.20 12.17 19.40
C SER A 406 6.89 12.87 18.07
N TYR A 407 6.35 12.13 17.11
CA TYR A 407 5.94 12.58 15.78
C TYR A 407 4.92 13.71 15.88
N HIS A 408 3.82 13.48 16.59
CA HIS A 408 2.77 14.50 16.71
C HIS A 408 3.22 15.70 17.56
N ALA A 409 3.99 15.47 18.64
CA ALA A 409 4.47 16.56 19.49
C ALA A 409 5.45 17.47 18.75
N MET A 410 6.27 16.91 17.85
CA MET A 410 7.13 17.68 16.95
C MET A 410 6.30 18.63 16.08
N PHE A 411 5.19 18.18 15.48
CA PHE A 411 4.37 19.05 14.63
C PHE A 411 3.61 20.13 15.41
N CYS A 412 3.20 19.86 16.64
CA CYS A 412 2.65 20.91 17.51
C CYS A 412 3.73 21.92 17.90
N THR A 413 4.92 21.45 18.28
CA THR A 413 6.08 22.29 18.60
C THR A 413 6.49 23.16 17.41
N ALA A 414 6.50 22.59 16.20
CA ALA A 414 6.79 23.31 14.97
C ALA A 414 5.80 24.46 14.73
N GLY A 415 4.51 24.25 15.01
CA GLY A 415 3.49 25.28 14.90
C GLY A 415 3.63 26.42 15.92
N GLU A 416 4.05 26.11 17.15
CA GLU A 416 4.36 27.12 18.17
C GLU A 416 5.59 27.94 17.78
N LEU A 417 6.67 27.28 17.38
CA LEU A 417 7.89 27.97 16.94
C LEU A 417 7.64 28.86 15.73
N LEU A 418 6.82 28.41 14.78
CA LEU A 418 6.43 29.21 13.61
C LEU A 418 5.70 30.51 13.99
N ALA A 419 4.88 30.46 15.03
CA ALA A 419 4.12 31.62 15.53
C ALA A 419 4.97 32.57 16.37
N GLU A 420 6.05 32.09 16.98
CA GLU A 420 6.88 32.85 17.94
C GLU A 420 8.21 33.37 17.36
N PHE A 421 8.79 32.68 16.36
CA PHE A 421 10.16 32.95 15.90
C PHE A 421 10.27 33.10 14.37
N PRO A 422 11.24 33.89 13.88
CA PRO A 422 11.59 33.91 12.47
C PRO A 422 12.18 32.57 12.04
N ARG A 423 12.00 32.27 10.75
CA ARG A 423 12.59 31.08 10.10
C ARG A 423 13.89 31.45 9.38
N THR A 424 14.77 30.47 9.24
CA THR A 424 16.04 30.65 8.56
C THR A 424 15.91 30.54 7.04
N ILE A 425 16.69 31.38 6.35
CA ILE A 425 16.92 31.34 4.90
C ILE A 425 18.36 30.89 4.71
N ALA A 426 18.55 29.71 4.09
CA ALA A 426 19.87 29.15 3.81
C ALA A 426 19.99 28.88 2.32
N TYR A 427 21.10 29.30 1.70
CA TYR A 427 21.33 29.15 0.26
C TYR A 427 20.22 29.74 -0.63
N GLY A 428 19.53 30.78 -0.15
CA GLY A 428 18.39 31.40 -0.84
C GLY A 428 17.07 30.62 -0.72
N GLU A 429 17.04 29.53 0.05
CA GLU A 429 15.87 28.69 0.27
C GLU A 429 15.29 28.88 1.68
N ASP A 430 13.97 28.99 1.74
CA ASP A 430 13.20 29.03 2.99
C ASP A 430 13.20 27.62 3.63
N GLN A 431 13.93 27.48 4.74
CA GLN A 431 14.14 26.19 5.39
C GLN A 431 12.83 25.61 5.96
N TRP A 432 11.90 26.45 6.39
CA TRP A 432 10.58 26.03 6.86
C TRP A 432 9.78 25.37 5.72
N ARG A 433 9.74 26.01 4.55
CA ARG A 433 9.02 25.48 3.39
C ARG A 433 9.61 24.17 2.91
N SER A 434 10.95 24.08 2.87
CA SER A 434 11.66 22.85 2.50
C SER A 434 11.35 21.72 3.48
N TRP A 435 11.46 21.97 4.78
CA TRP A 435 11.14 21.01 5.84
C TRP A 435 9.69 20.53 5.78
N LEU A 436 8.73 21.45 5.75
CA LEU A 436 7.31 21.10 5.73
C LEU A 436 6.97 20.26 4.49
N SER A 437 7.54 20.58 3.32
CA SER A 437 7.28 19.84 2.08
C SER A 437 7.69 18.36 2.14
N ARG A 438 8.70 18.00 2.95
CA ARG A 438 9.11 16.60 3.17
C ARG A 438 8.13 15.80 4.03
N HIS A 439 7.31 16.50 4.83
CA HIS A 439 6.32 15.89 5.73
C HIS A 439 4.88 15.98 5.19
N LEU A 440 4.68 16.54 3.99
CA LEU A 440 3.39 16.58 3.29
C LEU A 440 3.26 15.41 2.31
N LEU A 441 2.23 15.43 1.46
CA LEU A 441 2.10 14.49 0.34
C LEU A 441 3.25 14.68 -0.66
N THR A 442 3.69 13.61 -1.32
CA THR A 442 4.76 13.68 -2.34
C THR A 442 4.42 14.65 -3.48
N ARG A 443 3.13 14.84 -3.77
CA ARG A 443 2.67 15.84 -4.74
C ARG A 443 2.24 17.12 -4.03
N SER A 444 2.80 18.25 -4.47
CA SER A 444 2.49 19.57 -3.90
C SER A 444 1.16 20.16 -4.37
N ASP A 445 0.44 19.48 -5.26
CA ASP A 445 -0.86 19.92 -5.81
C ASP A 445 -2.07 19.30 -5.07
N GLY A 446 -1.84 18.67 -3.91
CA GLY A 446 -2.89 18.07 -3.09
C GLY A 446 -3.42 16.72 -3.61
N LYS A 447 -3.00 16.27 -4.80
CA LYS A 447 -3.35 14.94 -5.34
C LYS A 447 -2.48 13.85 -4.71
N TRP A 448 -2.93 12.61 -4.75
CA TRP A 448 -2.18 11.47 -4.18
C TRP A 448 -1.27 10.84 -5.23
N LEU A 449 -0.15 10.22 -4.83
CA LEU A 449 0.64 9.42 -5.76
C LEU A 449 -0.20 8.32 -6.43
N ALA A 450 -1.13 7.71 -5.71
CA ALA A 450 -2.07 6.71 -6.24
C ALA A 450 -2.91 7.23 -7.42
N ASP A 451 -3.17 8.54 -7.51
CA ASP A 451 -3.92 9.15 -8.63
C ASP A 451 -3.16 9.06 -9.97
N ARG A 452 -1.85 8.77 -9.92
CA ARG A 452 -1.02 8.60 -11.12
C ARG A 452 -1.05 7.20 -11.72
N ARG A 453 -1.60 6.23 -11.00
CA ARG A 453 -1.56 4.83 -11.42
C ARG A 453 -2.51 4.59 -12.59
N ASP A 454 -1.97 4.05 -13.67
CA ASP A 454 -2.77 3.50 -14.77
C ASP A 454 -3.22 2.07 -14.51
N PRO A 455 -4.26 1.62 -15.21
CA PRO A 455 -4.48 0.21 -15.46
C PRO A 455 -3.24 -0.46 -16.06
N GLU A 456 -2.95 -1.67 -15.61
CA GLU A 456 -1.91 -2.49 -16.21
C GLU A 456 -2.26 -2.82 -17.68
N PRO A 457 -1.31 -2.73 -18.63
CA PRO A 457 -1.54 -3.13 -20.01
C PRO A 457 -1.98 -4.60 -20.09
N LEU A 458 -3.05 -4.87 -20.85
CA LEU A 458 -3.60 -6.23 -21.03
C LEU A 458 -2.85 -7.07 -22.08
N GLU A 459 -1.81 -6.52 -22.70
CA GLU A 459 -1.05 -7.19 -23.76
C GLU A 459 -0.13 -8.28 -23.19
N ALA A 460 -0.54 -9.53 -23.35
CA ALA A 460 0.30 -10.67 -23.01
C ALA A 460 1.55 -10.74 -23.90
N ARG A 461 2.66 -11.24 -23.37
CA ARG A 461 3.86 -11.59 -24.15
C ARG A 461 3.66 -12.92 -24.87
N ARG A 462 4.45 -13.19 -25.91
CA ARG A 462 4.36 -14.45 -26.69
C ARG A 462 4.43 -15.68 -25.79
N TRP A 463 5.45 -15.74 -24.93
CA TRP A 463 5.65 -16.84 -23.99
C TRP A 463 4.51 -17.03 -22.98
N GLN A 464 3.79 -15.95 -22.62
CA GLN A 464 2.60 -16.05 -21.77
C GLN A 464 1.41 -16.67 -22.52
N ARG A 465 1.27 -16.41 -23.83
CA ARG A 465 0.21 -16.99 -24.67
C ARG A 465 0.46 -18.44 -25.03
N GLU A 466 1.72 -18.78 -25.30
CA GLU A 466 2.14 -20.13 -25.69
C GLU A 466 2.07 -21.12 -24.53
N LYS A 467 1.84 -20.63 -23.29
CA LYS A 467 1.77 -21.44 -22.06
C LYS A 467 2.92 -22.43 -22.00
N GLU A 468 4.14 -21.95 -22.27
CA GLU A 468 5.32 -22.79 -22.19
C GLU A 468 5.33 -23.49 -20.82
N GLY A 469 5.37 -24.82 -20.85
CA GLY A 469 5.31 -25.62 -19.63
C GLY A 469 6.57 -25.43 -18.79
N TRP A 470 6.46 -25.78 -17.51
CA TRP A 470 7.54 -25.63 -16.54
C TRP A 470 8.85 -26.31 -16.98
N GLU A 471 8.73 -27.41 -17.73
CA GLU A 471 9.83 -28.16 -18.31
C GLU A 471 10.73 -27.35 -19.26
N ARG A 472 10.26 -26.22 -19.81
CA ARG A 472 11.04 -25.35 -20.71
C ARG A 472 11.62 -24.11 -20.03
N ARG A 473 11.53 -24.00 -18.70
CA ARG A 473 11.99 -22.83 -17.93
C ARG A 473 13.43 -22.41 -18.23
N ASP A 474 14.32 -23.38 -18.40
CA ASP A 474 15.74 -23.10 -18.65
C ASP A 474 16.02 -22.67 -20.10
N GLU A 475 15.17 -23.07 -21.05
CA GLU A 475 15.27 -22.69 -22.47
C GLU A 475 14.62 -21.32 -22.75
N TRP A 476 13.52 -21.02 -22.07
CA TRP A 476 12.70 -19.82 -22.28
C TRP A 476 13.52 -18.52 -22.24
N ARG A 477 14.43 -18.41 -21.28
CA ARG A 477 15.34 -17.26 -21.07
C ARG A 477 16.28 -16.99 -22.26
N TYR A 478 16.46 -17.96 -23.16
CA TYR A 478 17.25 -17.82 -24.39
C TYR A 478 16.38 -17.79 -25.66
N SER A 479 15.05 -17.81 -25.53
CA SER A 479 14.11 -17.93 -26.64
C SER A 479 13.54 -16.58 -27.11
N VAL A 480 14.32 -15.51 -26.94
CA VAL A 480 13.93 -14.14 -27.36
C VAL A 480 14.01 -14.04 -28.88
N LEU A 481 12.91 -13.63 -29.53
CA LEU A 481 12.83 -13.41 -30.97
C LEU A 481 12.70 -11.91 -31.30
N ALA A 482 12.90 -11.57 -32.58
CA ALA A 482 12.70 -10.20 -33.07
C ALA A 482 11.27 -9.70 -32.79
N GLU A 483 10.27 -10.56 -32.91
CA GLU A 483 8.87 -10.21 -32.63
C GLU A 483 8.63 -9.82 -31.16
N ASP A 484 9.46 -10.29 -30.22
CA ASP A 484 9.36 -9.90 -28.81
C ASP A 484 9.88 -8.47 -28.59
N LEU A 485 10.90 -8.07 -29.35
CA LEU A 485 11.46 -6.72 -29.36
C LEU A 485 10.49 -5.76 -30.06
N ASP A 486 9.95 -6.18 -31.21
CA ASP A 486 8.96 -5.41 -31.97
C ASP A 486 7.67 -5.21 -31.14
N GLN A 487 7.25 -6.23 -30.38
CA GLN A 487 6.14 -6.10 -29.44
C GLN A 487 6.46 -5.09 -28.35
N ALA A 488 7.67 -5.16 -27.75
CA ALA A 488 8.07 -4.26 -26.68
C ALA A 488 8.14 -2.79 -27.14
N LEU A 489 8.49 -2.55 -28.41
CA LEU A 489 8.51 -1.22 -29.03
C LEU A 489 7.12 -0.75 -29.48
N GLY A 490 6.14 -1.64 -29.62
CA GLY A 490 4.80 -1.31 -30.13
C GLY A 490 4.71 -1.28 -31.65
N VAL A 491 5.64 -1.93 -32.36
CA VAL A 491 5.69 -1.94 -33.84
C VAL A 491 5.02 -3.16 -34.49
N ASN A 492 4.38 -4.02 -33.70
CA ASN A 492 3.67 -5.21 -34.18
C ASN A 492 2.35 -4.84 -34.89
N GLY A 493 2.40 -4.56 -36.20
CA GLY A 493 1.23 -4.36 -37.05
C GLY A 493 1.55 -3.72 -38.41
N LYS A 494 0.57 -3.66 -39.33
CA LYS A 494 0.72 -2.98 -40.63
C LYS A 494 0.80 -1.45 -40.53
N THR A 495 0.53 -0.89 -39.35
CA THR A 495 0.62 0.54 -39.01
C THR A 495 1.00 0.67 -37.54
N THR A 496 2.18 1.24 -37.25
CA THR A 496 2.59 1.61 -35.89
C THR A 496 1.71 2.78 -35.42
N GLN A 497 0.83 2.55 -34.44
CA GLN A 497 0.03 3.64 -33.86
C GLN A 497 0.78 4.40 -32.77
N GLN A 498 1.68 3.72 -32.04
CA GLN A 498 2.47 4.29 -30.94
C GLN A 498 3.83 3.59 -30.87
N LEU A 499 4.87 4.31 -30.43
CA LEU A 499 6.22 3.79 -30.27
C LEU A 499 6.67 3.98 -28.82
N ALA A 500 7.11 2.91 -28.17
CA ALA A 500 7.73 2.99 -26.86
C ALA A 500 9.15 3.54 -27.01
N ILE A 501 9.36 4.77 -26.56
CA ILE A 501 10.63 5.50 -26.66
C ILE A 501 11.44 5.50 -25.35
N ARG A 502 10.79 5.19 -24.23
CA ARG A 502 11.39 5.05 -22.90
C ARG A 502 10.46 4.22 -22.03
N GLY A 503 11.02 3.33 -21.22
CA GLY A 503 10.25 2.63 -20.20
C GLY A 503 11.08 1.57 -19.50
N ARG A 504 10.60 1.15 -18.32
CA ARG A 504 11.07 -0.06 -17.66
C ARG A 504 9.89 -0.73 -17.00
N TRP A 505 9.62 -1.97 -17.34
CA TRP A 505 8.55 -2.75 -16.72
C TRP A 505 8.95 -4.22 -16.64
N SER A 506 8.30 -4.93 -15.73
CA SER A 506 8.48 -6.37 -15.57
C SER A 506 7.14 -7.08 -15.73
N ILE A 507 7.18 -8.25 -16.34
CA ILE A 507 6.01 -9.12 -16.52
C ILE A 507 6.36 -10.45 -15.89
N LYS A 508 5.50 -10.93 -14.99
CA LYS A 508 5.65 -12.21 -14.28
C LYS A 508 4.63 -13.22 -14.83
N GLY A 509 5.01 -14.48 -14.93
CA GLY A 509 4.15 -15.58 -15.36
C GLY A 509 4.72 -16.91 -14.88
N GLY A 510 3.94 -18.00 -14.94
CA GLY A 510 4.21 -19.27 -14.25
C GLY A 510 5.63 -19.84 -14.39
N ILE A 511 6.34 -19.53 -15.48
CA ILE A 511 7.72 -20.01 -15.73
C ILE A 511 8.82 -19.00 -15.40
N GLY A 512 8.51 -17.71 -15.23
CA GLY A 512 9.55 -16.70 -15.05
C GLY A 512 9.10 -15.23 -15.01
N LYS A 513 10.11 -14.35 -15.00
CA LYS A 513 9.96 -12.89 -14.98
C LYS A 513 10.77 -12.27 -16.11
N GLU A 514 10.09 -11.64 -17.06
CA GLU A 514 10.71 -10.84 -18.11
C GLU A 514 10.82 -9.39 -17.62
N THR A 515 11.95 -8.73 -17.86
CA THR A 515 12.10 -7.29 -17.59
C THR A 515 12.52 -6.58 -18.87
N ILE A 516 11.71 -5.63 -19.29
CA ILE A 516 11.94 -4.84 -20.50
C ILE A 516 12.44 -3.47 -20.06
N SER A 517 13.49 -2.99 -20.71
CA SER A 517 14.04 -1.65 -20.52
C SER A 517 14.29 -1.02 -21.88
N ILE A 518 13.70 0.15 -22.10
CA ILE A 518 13.83 0.93 -23.32
C ILE A 518 14.40 2.29 -22.95
N SER A 519 15.42 2.72 -23.68
CA SER A 519 16.02 4.05 -23.63
C SER A 519 16.26 4.53 -25.05
N SER A 520 16.14 5.84 -25.30
CA SER A 520 16.35 6.40 -26.64
C SER A 520 17.06 7.74 -26.58
N ALA A 521 17.84 8.02 -27.62
CA ALA A 521 18.55 9.27 -27.86
C ALA A 521 18.46 9.61 -29.35
N MET A 522 18.66 10.89 -29.69
CA MET A 522 18.79 11.35 -31.07
C MET A 522 20.28 11.32 -31.46
N ALA A 523 20.58 10.83 -32.66
CA ALA A 523 21.95 10.79 -33.18
C ALA A 523 22.06 11.53 -34.52
N THR A 524 23.27 12.00 -34.88
CA THR A 524 23.53 12.56 -36.20
C THR A 524 23.12 11.56 -37.31
N PRO A 525 22.23 11.95 -38.25
CA PRO A 525 21.66 11.02 -39.23
C PRO A 525 22.71 10.20 -40.00
N ASP A 526 23.75 10.85 -40.51
CA ASP A 526 24.80 10.23 -41.34
C ASP A 526 25.64 9.18 -40.60
N ARG A 527 25.60 9.18 -39.26
CA ARG A 527 26.37 8.28 -38.39
C ARG A 527 25.50 7.33 -37.57
N SER A 528 24.17 7.46 -37.65
CA SER A 528 23.21 6.63 -36.90
C SER A 528 23.39 5.13 -37.13
N MET A 529 23.63 4.71 -38.38
CA MET A 529 23.89 3.30 -38.71
C MET A 529 25.23 2.79 -38.19
N ALA A 530 26.24 3.66 -38.05
CA ALA A 530 27.51 3.29 -37.44
C ALA A 530 27.34 3.07 -35.92
N LEU A 531 26.58 3.96 -35.26
CA LEU A 531 26.19 3.77 -33.86
C LEU A 531 25.44 2.45 -33.68
N LEU A 532 24.42 2.17 -34.49
CA LEU A 532 23.65 0.93 -34.40
C LEU A 532 24.56 -0.31 -34.48
N ARG A 533 25.49 -0.36 -35.44
CA ARG A 533 26.45 -1.47 -35.57
C ARG A 533 27.33 -1.59 -34.34
N ALA A 534 27.86 -0.48 -33.82
CA ALA A 534 28.69 -0.48 -32.63
C ALA A 534 27.95 -1.02 -31.40
N LEU A 535 26.68 -0.63 -31.21
CA LEU A 535 25.84 -1.13 -30.12
C LEU A 535 25.48 -2.60 -30.27
N GLN A 536 25.28 -3.09 -31.50
CA GLN A 536 24.99 -4.49 -31.80
C GLN A 536 26.21 -5.42 -31.62
N THR A 537 27.42 -4.89 -31.75
CA THR A 537 28.67 -5.65 -31.60
C THR A 537 29.32 -5.46 -30.23
N ALA A 538 28.69 -4.73 -29.31
CA ALA A 538 29.20 -4.60 -27.95
C ALA A 538 29.04 -5.94 -27.20
N ASP A 539 30.14 -6.44 -26.62
CA ASP A 539 30.14 -7.72 -25.91
C ASP A 539 29.29 -7.66 -24.63
N ASN A 540 29.20 -6.49 -23.99
CA ASN A 540 28.44 -6.28 -22.78
C ASN A 540 27.54 -5.04 -22.91
N PRO A 541 26.20 -5.19 -22.81
CA PRO A 541 25.25 -4.08 -22.91
C PRO A 541 25.34 -3.07 -21.74
N HIS A 542 26.14 -3.35 -20.72
CA HIS A 542 26.44 -2.44 -19.61
C HIS A 542 27.67 -1.55 -19.85
N GLU A 543 28.42 -1.76 -20.95
CA GLU A 543 29.58 -0.93 -21.30
C GLU A 543 29.19 0.41 -21.93
N TYR A 544 27.92 0.58 -22.30
CA TYR A 544 27.39 1.82 -22.83
C TYR A 544 26.07 2.20 -22.16
N LYS A 545 25.71 3.48 -22.27
CA LYS A 545 24.41 4.01 -21.82
C LYS A 545 23.88 4.98 -22.86
N ILE A 546 22.61 4.83 -23.20
CA ILE A 546 21.88 5.80 -24.01
C ILE A 546 21.53 7.00 -23.12
N PRO A 547 21.97 8.23 -23.43
CA PRO A 547 21.82 9.38 -22.54
C PRO A 547 20.37 9.87 -22.44
N ASN A 548 20.00 10.36 -21.25
CA ASN A 548 18.79 11.16 -21.05
C ASN A 548 19.04 12.64 -21.41
N ASP A 549 18.01 13.48 -21.47
CA ASP A 549 18.17 14.93 -21.70
C ASP A 549 19.10 15.52 -20.63
N ARG A 550 20.23 16.11 -21.07
CA ARG A 550 21.28 16.71 -20.24
C ARG A 550 22.08 15.71 -19.39
N ASP A 551 22.12 14.46 -19.81
CA ASP A 551 23.01 13.46 -19.22
C ASP A 551 24.47 13.84 -19.55
N GLU A 552 25.40 13.56 -18.63
CA GLU A 552 26.83 13.80 -18.85
C GLU A 552 27.42 12.94 -19.98
N LEU A 553 26.71 11.88 -20.37
CA LEU A 553 27.07 10.99 -21.47
C LEU A 553 26.49 11.41 -22.83
N GLU A 554 25.88 12.59 -22.93
CA GLU A 554 25.63 13.19 -24.25
C GLU A 554 26.96 13.44 -24.98
N ILE A 555 26.97 13.18 -26.29
CA ILE A 555 28.16 13.42 -27.13
C ILE A 555 27.87 14.63 -28.00
N ASP A 556 28.74 15.63 -27.95
CA ASP A 556 28.69 16.82 -28.79
C ASP A 556 30.07 17.09 -29.39
N GLU A 557 30.48 16.22 -30.33
CA GLU A 557 31.78 16.26 -30.98
C GLU A 557 31.65 16.62 -32.47
N PRO A 558 32.67 17.24 -33.09
CA PRO A 558 32.65 17.54 -34.51
C PRO A 558 32.36 16.28 -35.37
N GLY A 559 31.23 16.30 -36.08
CA GLY A 559 30.82 15.22 -36.98
C GLY A 559 30.00 14.10 -36.34
N PHE A 560 29.76 14.13 -35.03
CA PHE A 560 28.84 13.21 -34.36
C PHE A 560 28.26 13.79 -33.07
N GLN A 561 26.92 13.79 -33.00
CA GLN A 561 26.16 14.16 -31.82
C GLN A 561 25.28 12.99 -31.39
N LEU A 562 25.22 12.75 -30.08
CA LEU A 562 24.29 11.86 -29.41
C LEU A 562 23.61 12.64 -28.29
N CYS A 563 22.36 13.05 -28.52
CA CYS A 563 21.62 13.89 -27.58
C CYS A 563 20.47 13.11 -26.94
N GLY A 564 20.41 13.11 -25.62
CA GLY A 564 19.23 12.66 -24.92
C GLY A 564 18.07 13.61 -25.16
N TRP A 565 16.85 13.08 -25.09
CA TRP A 565 15.65 13.84 -25.44
C TRP A 565 14.46 13.58 -24.51
N ILE A 566 14.63 12.69 -23.54
CA ILE A 566 13.70 12.41 -22.46
C ILE A 566 14.38 12.83 -21.16
N ALA A 567 13.74 13.75 -20.43
CA ALA A 567 14.20 14.17 -19.11
C ALA A 567 13.68 13.17 -18.08
N ILE A 568 14.58 12.72 -17.20
CA ILE A 568 14.24 11.95 -16.01
C ILE A 568 14.44 12.87 -14.81
N PRO A 569 13.36 13.40 -14.22
CA PRO A 569 13.47 14.17 -13.00
C PRO A 569 14.08 13.31 -11.89
N ASN A 570 14.91 13.92 -11.05
CA ASN A 570 15.31 13.27 -9.81
C ASN A 570 14.05 12.97 -8.99
N TRP A 571 13.87 11.72 -8.61
CA TRP A 571 12.81 11.35 -7.67
C TRP A 571 13.16 12.00 -6.34
N GLY A 572 12.29 12.87 -5.85
CA GLY A 572 12.43 13.46 -4.52
C GLY A 572 12.28 12.40 -3.44
N SER A 573 12.49 12.80 -2.17
CA SER A 573 12.00 12.02 -1.04
C SER A 573 10.49 11.85 -1.16
N THR A 574 10.00 10.63 -0.94
CA THR A 574 8.56 10.39 -0.79
C THR A 574 8.06 11.04 0.49
N GLY A 575 6.87 11.64 0.43
CA GLY A 575 6.17 12.22 1.57
C GLY A 575 5.32 11.20 2.32
N LEU A 576 4.25 11.65 2.96
CA LEU A 576 3.34 10.80 3.76
C LEU A 576 2.78 9.58 3.01
N ASP A 577 2.63 9.69 1.69
CA ASP A 577 2.12 8.65 0.80
C ASP A 577 3.18 7.64 0.36
N GLU A 578 4.36 7.64 0.99
CA GLU A 578 5.37 6.62 0.79
C GLU A 578 4.79 5.21 0.99
N PHE A 579 4.16 4.96 2.12
CA PHE A 579 3.62 3.65 2.48
C PHE A 579 2.21 3.38 1.95
N ASP A 580 1.67 4.21 1.05
CA ASP A 580 0.38 3.94 0.42
C ASP A 580 0.46 2.70 -0.49
N PRO A 581 -0.24 1.59 -0.17
CA PRO A 581 -0.23 0.39 -1.00
C PRO A 581 -0.77 0.65 -2.41
N PHE A 582 -1.72 1.59 -2.58
CA PHE A 582 -2.30 1.95 -3.87
C PHE A 582 -1.34 2.78 -4.74
N ALA A 583 -0.49 3.61 -4.11
CA ALA A 583 0.59 4.31 -4.80
C ALA A 583 1.69 3.34 -5.27
N GLY A 584 2.06 2.35 -4.45
CA GLY A 584 3.09 1.39 -4.81
C GLY A 584 4.47 2.05 -4.97
N LYS A 585 5.20 1.72 -6.05
CA LYS A 585 6.51 2.31 -6.39
C LYS A 585 6.41 3.22 -7.61
N ILE A 586 5.46 4.15 -7.59
CA ILE A 586 5.26 5.10 -8.70
C ILE A 586 6.30 6.23 -8.62
N PRO A 587 7.03 6.52 -9.71
CA PRO A 587 7.97 7.64 -9.73
C PRO A 587 7.24 8.99 -9.78
N TRP A 588 7.72 9.95 -8.98
CA TRP A 588 7.30 11.33 -9.06
C TRP A 588 8.48 12.31 -8.85
N PRO A 589 8.59 13.35 -9.70
CA PRO A 589 7.90 13.52 -10.98
C PRO A 589 8.27 12.42 -11.99
N GLY A 590 7.34 12.08 -12.88
CA GLY A 590 7.57 11.06 -13.92
C GLY A 590 8.50 11.53 -15.06
N PRO A 591 9.01 10.62 -15.90
CA PRO A 591 9.75 10.98 -17.10
C PRO A 591 8.94 11.88 -18.03
N LYS A 592 9.60 12.84 -18.69
CA LYS A 592 8.93 13.80 -19.58
C LYS A 592 9.78 14.21 -20.77
N PRO A 593 9.20 14.79 -21.83
CA PRO A 593 9.98 15.25 -22.97
C PRO A 593 11.00 16.32 -22.53
N GLY A 594 12.22 16.18 -23.03
CA GLY A 594 13.34 17.05 -22.72
C GLY A 594 13.06 18.51 -23.05
N ARG A 595 13.75 19.44 -22.38
CA ARG A 595 13.49 20.88 -22.55
C ARG A 595 13.75 21.35 -23.98
N ARG A 596 14.71 20.71 -24.69
CA ARG A 596 15.00 20.99 -26.10
C ARG A 596 13.83 20.58 -26.99
N VAL A 597 13.31 19.37 -26.82
CA VAL A 597 12.19 18.83 -27.61
C VAL A 597 10.91 19.61 -27.37
N ARG A 598 10.56 19.91 -26.11
CA ARG A 598 9.37 20.73 -25.81
C ARG A 598 9.40 22.09 -26.48
N ARG A 599 10.58 22.72 -26.57
CA ARG A 599 10.74 24.02 -27.26
C ARG A 599 10.66 23.89 -28.78
N LEU A 600 11.36 22.93 -29.36
CA LEU A 600 11.38 22.73 -30.82
C LEU A 600 10.00 22.36 -31.38
N LEU A 601 9.32 21.42 -30.71
CA LEU A 601 8.00 20.94 -31.11
C LEU A 601 6.86 21.73 -30.45
N LYS A 602 7.14 22.76 -29.66
CA LYS A 602 6.14 23.54 -28.90
C LYS A 602 5.14 22.65 -28.14
N LEU A 603 5.65 21.58 -27.52
CA LEU A 603 4.82 20.61 -26.80
C LEU A 603 4.25 21.24 -25.54
N VAL A 604 2.94 21.07 -25.35
CA VAL A 604 2.22 21.49 -24.14
C VAL A 604 1.78 20.23 -23.39
N GLY A 605 2.22 20.09 -22.14
CA GLY A 605 1.77 19.03 -21.24
C GLY A 605 0.40 19.36 -20.65
N ASP A 606 -0.37 18.33 -20.30
CA ASP A 606 -1.50 18.46 -19.41
C ASP A 606 -1.06 18.74 -17.96
N GLU A 607 -2.03 18.98 -17.08
CA GLU A 607 -1.80 19.34 -15.67
C GLU A 607 -0.93 18.31 -14.93
N ASP A 608 -1.04 17.04 -15.31
CA ASP A 608 -0.35 15.91 -14.69
C ASP A 608 0.97 15.53 -15.39
N ASP A 609 1.42 16.27 -16.41
CA ASP A 609 2.61 15.95 -17.22
C ASP A 609 2.55 14.47 -17.71
N ARG A 610 1.40 14.08 -18.27
CA ARG A 610 1.09 12.73 -18.78
C ARG A 610 0.89 12.68 -20.27
N VAL A 611 0.29 13.72 -20.85
CA VAL A 611 0.03 13.80 -22.28
C VAL A 611 0.59 15.11 -22.80
N TRP A 612 1.46 15.02 -23.79
CA TRP A 612 2.02 16.20 -24.46
C TRP A 612 1.43 16.33 -25.86
N ARG A 613 0.95 17.53 -26.16
CA ARG A 613 0.22 17.84 -27.40
C ARG A 613 1.02 18.76 -28.31
N LEU A 614 0.93 18.51 -29.60
CA LEU A 614 1.39 19.38 -30.69
C LEU A 614 0.16 19.89 -31.43
N ASN A 615 -0.06 21.20 -31.44
CA ASN A 615 -1.24 21.82 -32.08
C ASN A 615 -2.59 21.21 -31.64
N GLY A 616 -2.70 20.79 -30.38
CA GLY A 616 -3.90 20.16 -29.81
C GLY A 616 -3.94 18.63 -29.89
N GLU A 617 -3.17 18.02 -30.79
CA GLU A 617 -3.13 16.57 -30.97
C GLU A 617 -2.13 15.90 -30.02
N PRO A 618 -2.49 14.78 -29.35
CA PRO A 618 -1.59 14.08 -28.45
C PRO A 618 -0.50 13.37 -29.26
N VAL A 619 0.76 13.71 -28.98
CA VAL A 619 1.92 13.13 -29.70
C VAL A 619 2.87 12.35 -28.78
N MET A 620 2.77 12.54 -27.47
CA MET A 620 3.50 11.74 -26.48
C MET A 620 2.60 11.48 -25.27
N ALA A 621 2.70 10.29 -24.69
CA ALA A 621 1.98 9.93 -23.49
C ALA A 621 2.86 9.14 -22.51
N LEU A 622 2.66 9.35 -21.21
CA LEU A 622 3.28 8.61 -20.13
C LEU A 622 2.25 7.70 -19.47
N ARG A 623 2.57 6.41 -19.45
CA ARG A 623 1.84 5.39 -18.73
C ARG A 623 2.67 4.88 -17.56
N ILE A 624 2.08 4.77 -16.38
CA ILE A 624 2.73 4.30 -15.16
C ILE A 624 1.84 3.27 -14.49
N TRP A 625 2.34 2.05 -14.39
CA TRP A 625 1.73 0.94 -13.68
C TRP A 625 2.82 0.19 -12.91
N GLY A 626 2.47 -0.72 -12.01
CA GLY A 626 3.47 -1.50 -11.29
C GLY A 626 2.90 -2.38 -10.19
N ASP A 627 3.77 -3.15 -9.55
CA ASP A 627 3.44 -4.06 -8.45
C ASP A 627 2.99 -3.27 -7.21
N TRP A 628 2.00 -3.81 -6.50
CA TRP A 628 1.67 -3.41 -5.12
C TRP A 628 2.90 -3.64 -4.22
N ARG A 629 3.10 -2.83 -3.17
CA ARG A 629 4.21 -3.07 -2.22
C ARG A 629 4.05 -4.50 -1.67
N GLU A 630 5.11 -5.30 -1.77
CA GLU A 630 5.11 -6.77 -1.74
C GLU A 630 4.87 -7.40 -0.34
N GLU A 631 4.24 -6.67 0.58
CA GLU A 631 3.72 -7.22 1.85
C GLU A 631 2.30 -7.78 1.72
N ASP A 632 1.66 -7.60 0.56
CA ASP A 632 0.33 -8.18 0.26
C ASP A 632 0.34 -9.70 0.01
N ARG A 633 1.45 -10.40 0.27
CA ARG A 633 1.56 -11.85 0.05
C ARG A 633 1.23 -12.73 1.25
N TYR A 634 1.07 -12.16 2.44
CA TYR A 634 0.64 -12.94 3.61
C TYR A 634 -0.88 -12.94 3.83
N LEU A 635 -1.66 -12.31 2.94
CA LEU A 635 -3.11 -12.42 2.89
C LEU A 635 -3.56 -12.59 1.42
N ASN A 636 -3.74 -13.86 1.02
CA ASN A 636 -4.44 -14.36 -0.17
C ASN A 636 -4.06 -13.83 -1.58
N PRO A 637 -3.34 -14.61 -2.41
CA PRO A 637 -3.14 -14.29 -3.83
C PRO A 637 -4.43 -14.49 -4.63
N ALA A 638 -4.98 -13.42 -5.19
CA ALA A 638 -6.04 -13.49 -6.19
C ALA A 638 -5.44 -13.60 -7.61
N ILE A 639 -5.81 -14.66 -8.33
CA ILE A 639 -5.64 -14.80 -9.77
C ILE A 639 -6.66 -13.90 -10.47
N ARG A 640 -6.22 -13.10 -11.45
CA ARG A 640 -7.12 -12.43 -12.40
C ARG A 640 -7.34 -13.33 -13.61
N LYS A 641 -8.61 -13.48 -14.00
CA LYS A 641 -9.07 -14.11 -15.23
C LYS A 641 -8.85 -13.21 -16.43
#